data_AF-A0A8H7QMF4-F1
#
_entry.id   AF-A0A8H7QMF4-F1
#
_cell.length_a   1.000
_cell.length_b   1.000
_cell.length_c   1.000
_cell.angle_alpha   90.00
_cell.angle_beta   90.00
_cell.angle_gamma   90.00
#
_symmetry.space_group_name_H-M   'P 1'
#
loop_
_entity.id
_entity.type
_entity.pdbx_description
1 polymer ?
#
loop_
_entity_poly.entity_id
_entity_poly.type
_entity_poly.pdbx_seq_one_letter_code
_entity_poly.pdbx_strand_id
1 'polypeptide(L)'
;MKKSNPKDSLKVKKTTTSLQDLAKYLSKRQIEIPLKVVGFILAGYFLRLPVFEHFIFISNQRQDGRAATMDYVLFPLAKLVNVPKKKYQRFAEQSYSVFYYGIAFGFGVYVMYDSPWWFDTTYFWRDYPVTDYTKSFKYYYLVQFAYWLQQIFVLQIEAPRKDYKELVMHHINTLLLISLSYCCNFTRVGNAVFVCMDLPDSILALAKALNYCVPGIVCNTTFGIMVISWLYTRVYLFGCIIWSTLTEPDLYVPQFVLHPPSGNWFPYFVKYIIAGLMIGLFFLILFWTLMIFKVIYKIITEPEAKDVRSDDEDEVDYNTSIEKIEGKHHDDDDDDDDDDDNDRNSKVKPDEPKSITPHDEKWLEDIDLDDIEGVVRPVGSGVCKDAKCDGSDNERCFESCGNMATEDDIYGCPSEKTWALSFDDGPSNFTVELLDILDKANVKATFCVMGAQALKYPEIVKRAYKAGHQIASHTYSHPHLMSLSNEEIVYEVRATEEAIKAAIGVKPRYIRPPYGEADKRVKSILKKMGYKTLMWNVDPTDYNVHMLKDGAQRIQGVFDEIASGKPSTLNAHNDKGFINLYQTSIRQIPKIIKTLRSKGFKMTTAAECIGDKKPHTAPGDHKEKHDDDDDDDDDYSEDAKKFIKEDTFIASGFGSKKEQQKQNAAQQQNQNSAQQKATSAANSITFSAAIGFTLAACGILTNYLI
;
A
#
# COMPACT_ATOMS: atom_id res chain seq x y z
N MET A 1 52.73 1.87 -51.94
CA MET A 1 52.77 3.06 -51.05
C MET A 1 51.82 4.13 -51.56
N LYS A 2 50.71 4.35 -50.86
CA LYS A 2 50.11 5.67 -50.55
C LYS A 2 48.89 5.41 -49.66
N LYS A 3 48.95 5.94 -48.43
CA LYS A 3 47.90 5.87 -47.41
C LYS A 3 46.73 6.79 -47.81
N SER A 4 45.49 6.32 -47.67
CA SER A 4 44.30 7.18 -47.56
C SER A 4 43.66 6.99 -46.17
N ASN A 5 43.23 8.12 -45.62
CA ASN A 5 42.82 8.34 -44.23
C ASN A 5 41.35 7.93 -44.01
N PRO A 6 40.94 7.41 -42.83
CA PRO A 6 39.55 7.05 -42.56
C PRO A 6 38.79 8.25 -41.99
N LYS A 7 37.97 8.92 -42.81
CA LYS A 7 36.93 9.85 -42.35
C LYS A 7 35.70 9.69 -43.25
N ASP A 8 34.98 8.60 -43.06
CA ASP A 8 33.55 8.50 -43.39
C ASP A 8 32.88 7.72 -42.27
N SER A 9 32.72 8.40 -41.12
CA SER A 9 31.76 7.97 -40.11
C SER A 9 30.39 8.43 -40.59
N LEU A 10 29.55 7.48 -41.00
CA LEU A 10 28.12 7.65 -41.14
C LEU A 10 27.57 8.28 -39.86
N LYS A 11 27.26 9.58 -39.93
CA LYS A 11 26.51 10.29 -38.89
C LYS A 11 25.13 9.63 -38.79
N VAL A 12 24.93 8.82 -37.75
CA VAL A 12 23.61 8.42 -37.30
C VAL A 12 22.87 9.71 -36.93
N LYS A 13 21.94 10.13 -37.79
CA LYS A 13 20.94 11.15 -37.42
C LYS A 13 20.17 10.58 -36.24
N LYS A 14 20.38 11.14 -35.04
CA LYS A 14 19.43 11.01 -33.94
C LYS A 14 18.15 11.70 -34.38
N THR A 15 17.22 10.96 -34.98
CA THR A 15 15.84 11.38 -35.06
C THR A 15 15.22 11.15 -33.69
N THR A 16 15.24 12.18 -32.86
CA THR A 16 14.29 12.34 -31.77
C THR A 16 12.92 12.36 -32.42
N THR A 17 12.20 11.24 -32.38
CA THR A 17 10.82 11.18 -32.84
C THR A 17 10.03 12.06 -31.89
N SER A 18 9.59 13.21 -32.38
CA SER A 18 8.83 14.15 -31.55
C SER A 18 7.43 13.58 -31.30
N LEU A 19 6.78 13.99 -30.21
CA LEU A 19 5.36 13.68 -29.94
C LEU A 19 4.45 13.96 -31.15
N GLN A 20 4.86 14.85 -32.06
CA GLN A 20 4.14 15.16 -33.29
C GLN A 20 4.26 14.05 -34.34
N ASP A 21 5.39 13.36 -34.45
CA ASP A 21 5.55 12.21 -35.37
C ASP A 21 4.71 11.01 -34.92
N LEU A 22 4.62 10.80 -33.61
CA LEU A 22 3.75 9.79 -33.01
C LEU A 22 2.27 10.16 -33.24
N ALA A 23 1.88 11.42 -33.00
CA ALA A 23 0.52 11.89 -33.29
C ALA A 23 0.15 11.78 -34.78
N LYS A 24 1.10 12.05 -35.69
CA LYS A 24 0.93 11.92 -37.14
C LYS A 24 0.82 10.46 -37.57
N TYR A 25 1.57 9.55 -36.92
CA TYR A 25 1.46 8.10 -37.12
C TYR A 25 0.11 7.54 -36.66
N LEU A 26 -0.39 8.01 -35.51
CA LEU A 26 -1.65 7.58 -34.91
C LEU A 26 -2.89 8.08 -35.67
N SER A 27 -2.84 9.34 -36.12
CA SER A 27 -3.84 9.96 -37.00
C SER A 27 -3.98 9.21 -38.33
N LYS A 28 -2.86 8.83 -38.95
CA LYS A 28 -2.84 8.17 -40.26
C LYS A 28 -3.38 6.73 -40.26
N ARG A 29 -3.51 6.09 -39.08
CA ARG A 29 -4.05 4.72 -38.94
C ARG A 29 -5.46 4.64 -38.34
N GLN A 30 -6.15 5.78 -38.14
CA GLN A 30 -7.44 5.83 -37.43
C GLN A 30 -7.44 5.04 -36.11
N ILE A 31 -6.32 5.09 -35.38
CA ILE A 31 -6.24 4.51 -34.05
C ILE A 31 -6.82 5.58 -33.11
N GLU A 32 -8.10 5.46 -32.77
CA GLU A 32 -8.68 6.19 -31.66
C GLU A 32 -7.99 5.70 -30.37
N ILE A 33 -6.86 6.31 -30.02
CA ILE A 33 -6.34 6.17 -28.65
C ILE A 33 -7.38 6.83 -27.76
N PRO A 34 -8.02 6.09 -26.84
CA PRO A 34 -8.98 6.68 -25.94
C PRO A 34 -8.28 7.81 -25.19
N LEU A 35 -8.90 8.99 -25.10
CA LEU A 35 -8.41 10.15 -24.34
C LEU A 35 -7.92 9.79 -22.93
N LYS A 36 -8.43 8.68 -22.37
CA LYS A 36 -8.06 8.07 -21.09
C LYS A 36 -6.62 7.54 -21.03
N VAL A 37 -6.06 7.07 -22.15
CA VAL A 37 -4.67 6.61 -22.25
C VAL A 37 -3.72 7.81 -22.28
N VAL A 38 -4.10 8.88 -22.98
CA VAL A 38 -3.39 10.17 -22.89
C VAL A 38 -3.48 10.73 -21.47
N GLY A 39 -4.64 10.57 -20.81
CA GLY A 39 -4.82 10.90 -19.39
C GLY A 39 -3.90 10.10 -18.44
N PHE A 40 -3.62 8.82 -18.73
CA PHE A 40 -2.69 8.00 -17.96
C PHE A 40 -1.23 8.45 -18.13
N ILE A 41 -0.87 8.81 -19.37
CA ILE A 41 0.46 9.37 -19.71
C ILE A 41 0.64 10.74 -19.05
N LEU A 42 -0.37 11.60 -19.10
CA LEU A 42 -0.36 12.91 -18.46
C LEU A 42 -0.36 12.78 -16.94
N ALA A 43 -1.12 11.86 -16.34
CA ALA A 43 -1.11 11.64 -14.89
C ALA A 43 0.26 11.12 -14.40
N GLY A 44 0.90 10.18 -15.11
CA GLY A 44 2.25 9.73 -14.79
C GLY A 44 3.31 10.83 -14.93
N TYR A 45 3.15 11.73 -15.90
CA TYR A 45 4.00 12.89 -16.13
C TYR A 45 3.80 13.98 -15.04
N PHE A 46 2.54 14.26 -14.66
CA PHE A 46 2.19 15.22 -13.62
C PHE A 46 2.58 14.74 -12.21
N LEU A 47 2.63 13.42 -11.97
CA LEU A 47 3.05 12.83 -10.69
C LEU A 47 4.58 12.78 -10.51
N ARG A 48 5.39 13.26 -11.48
CA ARG A 48 6.87 13.30 -11.43
C ARG A 48 7.51 12.02 -10.90
N LEU A 49 6.98 10.85 -11.26
CA LEU A 49 7.62 9.58 -10.87
C LEU A 49 8.92 9.43 -11.70
N PRO A 50 10.12 9.44 -11.10
CA PRO A 50 11.39 9.24 -11.83
C PRO A 50 11.46 7.89 -12.60
N VAL A 51 10.51 6.99 -12.33
CA VAL A 51 10.31 5.71 -13.00
C VAL A 51 9.74 5.86 -14.42
N PHE A 52 8.93 6.90 -14.69
CA PHE A 52 8.19 7.02 -15.96
C PHE A 52 9.06 7.49 -17.14
N GLU A 53 9.99 8.43 -16.90
CA GLU A 53 10.94 8.86 -17.93
C GLU A 53 11.92 7.73 -18.31
N HIS A 54 12.37 6.96 -17.31
CA HIS A 54 13.17 5.76 -17.54
C HIS A 54 12.38 4.69 -18.30
N PHE A 55 11.07 4.57 -18.05
CA PHE A 55 10.19 3.63 -18.74
C PHE A 55 10.09 3.92 -20.25
N ILE A 56 9.81 5.16 -20.67
CA ILE A 56 9.70 5.52 -22.10
C ILE A 56 11.03 5.27 -22.82
N PHE A 57 12.15 5.56 -22.16
CA PHE A 57 13.46 5.27 -22.71
C PHE A 57 13.70 3.76 -22.89
N ILE A 58 13.40 2.94 -21.88
CA ILE A 58 13.57 1.47 -21.92
C ILE A 58 12.62 0.83 -22.94
N SER A 59 11.38 1.30 -23.06
CA SER A 59 10.40 0.75 -24.01
C SER A 59 10.80 1.00 -25.46
N ASN A 60 11.30 2.20 -25.77
CA ASN A 60 11.76 2.56 -27.12
C ASN A 60 13.01 1.76 -27.51
N GLN A 61 14.02 1.69 -26.64
CA GLN A 61 15.22 0.87 -26.86
C GLN A 61 14.88 -0.61 -27.13
N ARG A 62 13.84 -1.11 -26.47
CA ARG A 62 13.39 -2.49 -26.62
C ARG A 62 12.69 -2.76 -27.97
N GLN A 63 11.83 -1.86 -28.45
CA GLN A 63 11.19 -2.02 -29.76
C GLN A 63 12.23 -2.06 -30.89
N ASP A 64 13.21 -1.16 -30.84
CA ASP A 64 14.32 -1.13 -31.78
C ASP A 64 15.16 -2.40 -31.68
N GLY A 65 15.43 -2.87 -30.45
CA GLY A 65 16.15 -4.13 -30.19
C GLY A 65 15.43 -5.38 -30.70
N ARG A 66 14.09 -5.45 -30.57
CA ARG A 66 13.28 -6.56 -31.13
C ARG A 66 13.36 -6.59 -32.64
N ALA A 67 13.13 -5.46 -33.30
CA ALA A 67 13.19 -5.37 -34.76
C ALA A 67 14.58 -5.76 -35.28
N ALA A 68 15.64 -5.23 -34.67
CA ALA A 68 17.01 -5.59 -35.02
C ALA A 68 17.31 -7.08 -34.79
N THR A 69 16.85 -7.67 -33.69
CA THR A 69 17.06 -9.10 -33.43
C THR A 69 16.34 -9.96 -34.46
N MET A 70 15.10 -9.59 -34.84
CA MET A 70 14.35 -10.29 -35.88
C MET A 70 15.08 -10.22 -37.23
N ASP A 71 15.48 -9.02 -37.64
CA ASP A 71 16.08 -8.76 -38.95
C ASP A 71 17.48 -9.34 -39.10
N TYR A 72 18.34 -9.16 -38.10
CA TYR A 72 19.77 -9.50 -38.20
C TYR A 72 20.13 -10.88 -37.63
N VAL A 73 19.29 -11.48 -36.79
CA VAL A 73 19.59 -12.78 -36.15
C VAL A 73 18.58 -13.84 -36.54
N LEU A 74 17.28 -13.59 -36.32
CA LEU A 74 16.27 -14.64 -36.42
C LEU A 74 15.86 -14.98 -37.85
N PHE A 75 15.72 -14.01 -38.75
CA PHE A 75 15.48 -14.31 -40.16
C PHE A 75 16.66 -15.02 -40.84
N PRO A 76 17.93 -14.62 -40.62
CA PRO A 76 19.07 -15.41 -41.07
C PRO A 76 19.09 -16.83 -40.49
N LEU A 77 18.76 -16.98 -39.21
CA LEU A 77 18.68 -18.30 -38.55
C LEU A 77 17.57 -19.16 -39.18
N ALA A 78 16.39 -18.60 -39.44
CA ALA A 78 15.28 -19.31 -40.09
C ALA A 78 15.69 -19.88 -41.46
N LYS A 79 16.51 -19.14 -42.21
CA LYS A 79 17.10 -19.59 -43.47
C LYS A 79 18.11 -20.72 -43.26
N LEU A 80 18.95 -20.63 -42.22
CA LEU A 80 19.95 -21.65 -41.88
C LEU A 80 19.30 -22.99 -41.51
N VAL A 81 18.19 -22.94 -40.76
CA VAL A 81 17.46 -24.13 -40.29
C VAL A 81 16.36 -24.60 -41.25
N ASN A 82 16.36 -24.11 -42.50
CA ASN A 82 15.43 -24.52 -43.57
C ASN A 82 13.93 -24.38 -43.24
N VAL A 83 13.54 -23.35 -42.49
CA VAL A 83 12.12 -23.04 -42.26
C VAL A 83 11.46 -22.65 -43.60
N PRO A 84 10.17 -22.97 -43.84
CA PRO A 84 9.47 -22.46 -45.03
C PRO A 84 9.35 -20.93 -44.99
N LYS A 85 9.65 -20.23 -46.11
CA LYS A 85 9.59 -18.75 -46.18
C LYS A 85 8.29 -18.15 -45.66
N LYS A 86 7.14 -18.78 -45.95
CA LYS A 86 5.82 -18.36 -45.46
C LYS A 86 5.69 -18.36 -43.93
N LYS A 87 6.53 -19.12 -43.23
CA LYS A 87 6.53 -19.27 -41.78
C LYS A 87 7.69 -18.52 -41.11
N TYR A 88 8.51 -17.77 -41.84
CA TYR A 88 9.65 -17.01 -41.29
C TYR A 88 9.24 -16.04 -40.19
N GLN A 89 8.18 -15.26 -40.42
CA GLN A 89 7.67 -14.30 -39.46
C GLN A 89 7.28 -14.98 -38.14
N ARG A 90 6.45 -16.04 -38.22
CA ARG A 90 5.99 -16.78 -37.04
C ARG A 90 7.12 -17.49 -36.33
N PHE A 91 8.05 -18.10 -37.07
CA PHE A 91 9.25 -18.70 -36.46
C PHE A 91 10.07 -17.64 -35.71
N ALA A 92 10.34 -16.48 -36.32
CA ALA A 92 11.09 -15.41 -35.69
C ALA A 92 10.37 -14.86 -34.45
N GLU A 93 9.04 -14.69 -34.48
CA GLU A 93 8.25 -14.28 -33.31
C GLU A 93 8.35 -15.28 -32.15
N GLN A 94 8.21 -16.58 -32.43
CA GLN A 94 8.34 -17.61 -31.41
C GLN A 94 9.78 -17.71 -30.89
N SER A 95 10.79 -17.68 -31.77
CA SER A 95 12.19 -17.69 -31.35
C SER A 95 12.57 -16.45 -30.54
N TYR A 96 12.08 -15.27 -30.89
CA TYR A 96 12.28 -14.07 -30.08
C TYR A 96 11.69 -14.24 -28.68
N SER A 97 10.49 -14.84 -28.59
CA SER A 97 9.84 -15.15 -27.32
C SER A 97 10.68 -16.11 -26.47
N VAL A 98 11.31 -17.14 -27.08
CA VAL A 98 12.26 -18.02 -26.39
C VAL A 98 13.42 -17.23 -25.78
N PHE A 99 14.04 -16.35 -26.56
CA PHE A 99 15.16 -15.53 -26.06
C PHE A 99 14.71 -14.61 -24.94
N TYR A 100 13.58 -13.93 -25.11
CA TYR A 100 13.09 -13.00 -24.11
C TYR A 100 12.75 -13.70 -22.79
N TYR A 101 11.86 -14.70 -22.82
CA TYR A 101 11.46 -15.42 -21.61
C TYR A 101 12.61 -16.23 -21.01
N GLY A 102 13.53 -16.75 -21.84
CA GLY A 102 14.72 -17.44 -21.36
C GLY A 102 15.68 -16.52 -20.60
N ILE A 103 15.96 -15.33 -21.14
CA ILE A 103 16.80 -14.31 -20.46
C ILE A 103 16.09 -13.80 -19.21
N ALA A 104 14.79 -13.52 -19.30
CA ALA A 104 13.98 -13.03 -18.18
C ALA A 104 13.91 -14.05 -17.04
N PHE A 105 13.67 -15.33 -17.35
CA PHE A 105 13.71 -16.42 -16.39
C PHE A 105 15.11 -16.56 -15.76
N GLY A 106 16.16 -16.61 -16.58
CA GLY A 106 17.53 -16.75 -16.09
C GLY A 106 17.96 -15.60 -15.19
N PHE A 107 17.60 -14.36 -15.53
CA PHE A 107 17.87 -13.20 -14.71
C PHE A 107 17.03 -13.19 -13.42
N GLY A 108 15.75 -13.58 -13.50
CA GLY A 108 14.91 -13.73 -12.31
C GLY A 108 15.48 -14.76 -11.33
N VAL A 109 15.92 -15.92 -11.82
CA VAL A 109 16.61 -16.94 -11.01
C VAL A 109 17.92 -16.40 -10.45
N TYR A 110 18.74 -15.70 -11.24
CA TYR A 110 19.98 -15.08 -10.76
C TYR A 110 19.72 -14.09 -9.60
N VAL A 111 18.69 -13.26 -9.73
CA VAL A 111 18.27 -12.32 -8.69
C VAL A 111 17.80 -13.05 -7.42
N MET A 112 17.25 -14.27 -7.55
CA MET A 112 16.79 -15.10 -6.43
C MET A 112 17.83 -16.09 -5.89
N TYR A 113 18.94 -16.33 -6.59
CA TYR A 113 19.83 -17.47 -6.31
C TYR A 113 20.45 -17.43 -4.91
N ASP A 114 20.93 -16.26 -4.48
CA ASP A 114 21.50 -16.06 -3.14
C ASP A 114 20.45 -15.64 -2.10
N SER A 115 19.17 -15.70 -2.46
CA SER A 115 18.09 -15.22 -1.60
C SER A 115 17.48 -16.33 -0.75
N PRO A 116 17.23 -16.08 0.54
CA PRO A 116 16.65 -17.09 1.43
C PRO A 116 15.18 -17.43 1.11
N TRP A 117 14.49 -16.63 0.29
CA TRP A 117 13.07 -16.79 -0.03
C TRP A 117 12.76 -17.71 -1.22
N TRP A 118 13.77 -18.36 -1.82
CA TRP A 118 13.54 -19.28 -2.94
C TRP A 118 12.89 -20.62 -2.52
N PHE A 119 13.26 -21.16 -1.36
CA PHE A 119 12.73 -22.44 -0.84
C PHE A 119 11.86 -22.29 0.41
N ASP A 120 11.78 -21.08 0.96
CA ASP A 120 11.04 -20.78 2.17
C ASP A 120 10.19 -19.52 1.93
N THR A 121 8.89 -19.75 1.71
CA THR A 121 7.90 -18.70 1.45
C THR A 121 7.82 -17.67 2.56
N THR A 122 8.23 -18.01 3.78
CA THR A 122 8.18 -17.09 4.92
C THR A 122 9.04 -15.85 4.71
N TYR A 123 10.17 -15.96 3.99
CA TYR A 123 11.04 -14.83 3.68
C TYR A 123 10.48 -13.88 2.61
N PHE A 124 9.37 -14.23 1.95
CA PHE A 124 8.61 -13.25 1.17
C PHE A 124 8.12 -12.09 2.03
N TRP A 125 7.84 -12.38 3.30
CA TRP A 125 7.16 -11.48 4.23
C TRP A 125 8.05 -10.98 5.36
N ARG A 126 9.15 -11.67 5.67
CA ARG A 126 10.14 -11.20 6.64
C ARG A 126 10.79 -9.91 6.19
N ASP A 127 11.03 -9.01 7.15
CA ASP A 127 11.66 -7.71 6.93
C ASP A 127 10.87 -6.80 5.98
N TYR A 128 9.55 -7.00 5.89
CA TYR A 128 8.66 -6.07 5.20
C TYR A 128 8.55 -4.75 6.00
N PRO A 129 8.64 -3.57 5.34
CA PRO A 129 8.75 -3.36 3.91
C PRO A 129 10.21 -3.41 3.44
N VAL A 130 10.46 -4.10 2.33
CA VAL A 130 11.79 -4.13 1.73
C VAL A 130 11.91 -2.94 0.80
N THR A 131 12.64 -1.91 1.20
CA THR A 131 12.85 -0.68 0.41
C THR A 131 14.23 -0.64 -0.26
N ASP A 132 15.21 -1.36 0.29
CA ASP A 132 16.57 -1.41 -0.24
C ASP A 132 16.70 -2.53 -1.28
N TYR A 133 16.72 -2.12 -2.56
CA TYR A 133 16.91 -3.03 -3.68
C TYR A 133 18.32 -2.94 -4.23
N THR A 134 18.91 -4.09 -4.54
CA THR A 134 20.11 -4.12 -5.37
C THR A 134 19.80 -3.51 -6.75
N LYS A 135 20.78 -2.86 -7.37
CA LYS A 135 20.62 -2.25 -8.71
C LYS A 135 20.09 -3.27 -9.74
N SER A 136 20.59 -4.51 -9.66
CA SER A 136 20.17 -5.62 -10.53
C SER A 136 18.70 -6.02 -10.31
N PHE A 137 18.25 -6.12 -9.06
CA PHE A 137 16.85 -6.42 -8.73
C PHE A 137 15.92 -5.32 -9.29
N LYS A 138 16.24 -4.05 -9.02
CA LYS A 138 15.42 -2.91 -9.48
C LYS A 138 15.36 -2.86 -11.00
N TYR A 139 16.48 -3.05 -11.69
CA TYR A 139 16.53 -3.07 -13.15
C TYR A 139 15.71 -4.22 -13.74
N TYR A 140 15.87 -5.45 -13.21
CA TYR A 140 15.08 -6.62 -13.64
C TYR A 140 13.57 -6.36 -13.53
N TYR A 141 13.13 -5.89 -12.37
CA TYR A 141 11.71 -5.67 -12.08
C TYR A 141 11.10 -4.59 -12.99
N LEU A 142 11.82 -3.47 -13.22
CA LEU A 142 11.37 -2.39 -14.10
C LEU A 142 11.30 -2.83 -15.58
N VAL A 143 12.25 -3.65 -16.05
CA VAL A 143 12.22 -4.19 -17.41
C VAL A 143 11.03 -5.13 -17.61
N GLN A 144 10.71 -5.97 -16.61
CA GLN A 144 9.52 -6.83 -16.65
C GLN A 144 8.23 -6.02 -16.64
N PHE A 145 8.11 -5.01 -15.78
CA PHE A 145 6.94 -4.13 -15.80
C PHE A 145 6.77 -3.43 -17.15
N ALA A 146 7.86 -2.90 -17.72
CA ALA A 146 7.83 -2.24 -19.01
C ALA A 146 7.36 -3.17 -20.13
N TYR A 147 7.77 -4.44 -20.08
CA TYR A 147 7.32 -5.45 -21.03
C TYR A 147 5.80 -5.67 -20.97
N TRP A 148 5.28 -5.94 -19.78
CA TRP A 148 3.87 -6.24 -19.58
C TRP A 148 2.99 -5.06 -19.96
N LEU A 149 3.48 -3.83 -19.71
CA LEU A 149 2.78 -2.62 -20.11
C LEU A 149 2.79 -2.46 -21.65
N GLN A 150 3.90 -2.77 -22.31
CA GLN A 150 3.97 -2.81 -23.77
C GLN A 150 3.01 -3.85 -24.36
N GLN A 151 2.86 -5.02 -23.73
CA GLN A 151 2.00 -6.10 -24.24
C GLN A 151 0.52 -5.70 -24.37
N ILE A 152 0.01 -4.76 -23.57
CA ILE A 152 -1.33 -4.20 -23.78
C ILE A 152 -1.50 -3.64 -25.19
N PHE A 153 -0.52 -2.89 -25.69
CA PHE A 153 -0.57 -2.29 -27.02
C PHE A 153 -0.43 -3.35 -28.10
N VAL A 154 0.46 -4.32 -27.90
CA VAL A 154 0.66 -5.44 -28.82
C VAL A 154 -0.64 -6.23 -29.00
N LEU A 155 -1.39 -6.48 -27.93
CA LEU A 155 -2.69 -7.17 -28.00
C LEU A 155 -3.78 -6.42 -28.78
N GLN A 156 -3.66 -5.10 -28.95
CA GLN A 156 -4.60 -4.34 -29.79
C GLN A 156 -4.22 -4.36 -31.27
N ILE A 157 -2.97 -4.69 -31.57
CA ILE A 157 -2.42 -4.73 -32.93
C ILE A 157 -2.48 -6.16 -33.49
N GLU A 158 -2.22 -7.15 -32.65
CA GLU A 158 -2.29 -8.56 -33.02
C GLU A 158 -3.74 -9.02 -33.24
N ALA A 159 -3.92 -9.99 -34.15
CA ALA A 159 -5.22 -10.57 -34.41
C ALA A 159 -5.79 -11.23 -33.13
N PRO A 160 -7.08 -11.06 -32.82
CA PRO A 160 -7.65 -11.60 -31.60
C PRO A 160 -7.73 -13.12 -31.67
N ARG A 161 -7.04 -13.78 -30.73
CA ARG A 161 -7.11 -15.23 -30.50
C ARG A 161 -8.46 -15.68 -29.96
N LYS A 162 -8.72 -16.99 -29.98
CA LYS A 162 -9.97 -17.59 -29.46
C LYS A 162 -10.19 -17.33 -27.96
N ASP A 163 -9.10 -17.18 -27.20
CA ASP A 163 -9.08 -16.86 -25.77
C ASP A 163 -8.74 -15.38 -25.51
N TYR A 164 -9.04 -14.49 -26.48
CA TYR A 164 -8.71 -13.06 -26.40
C TYR A 164 -9.25 -12.39 -25.12
N LYS A 165 -10.47 -12.73 -24.69
CA LYS A 165 -11.08 -12.11 -23.51
C LYS A 165 -10.36 -12.52 -22.23
N GLU A 166 -10.04 -13.80 -22.11
CA GLU A 166 -9.27 -14.38 -21.01
C GLU A 166 -7.86 -13.80 -20.98
N LEU A 167 -7.24 -13.62 -22.15
CA LEU A 167 -5.92 -13.02 -22.31
C LEU A 167 -5.92 -11.53 -21.92
N VAL A 168 -6.93 -10.75 -22.30
CA VAL A 168 -7.08 -9.35 -21.88
C VAL A 168 -7.30 -9.25 -20.37
N MET A 169 -8.18 -10.09 -19.81
CA MET A 169 -8.40 -10.13 -18.36
C MET A 169 -7.12 -10.49 -17.61
N HIS A 170 -6.35 -11.45 -18.14
CA HIS A 170 -5.03 -11.80 -17.62
C HIS A 170 -4.10 -10.59 -17.61
N HIS A 171 -3.99 -9.84 -18.70
CA HIS A 171 -3.08 -8.68 -18.77
C HIS A 171 -3.46 -7.56 -17.80
N ILE A 172 -4.76 -7.27 -17.68
CA ILE A 172 -5.27 -6.30 -16.70
C ILE A 172 -4.88 -6.74 -15.29
N ASN A 173 -5.17 -8.00 -14.95
CA ASN A 173 -4.89 -8.54 -13.63
C ASN A 173 -3.38 -8.60 -13.31
N THR A 174 -2.58 -9.05 -14.26
CA THR A 174 -1.11 -9.11 -14.15
C THR A 174 -0.52 -7.72 -13.94
N LEU A 175 -0.94 -6.70 -14.69
CA LEU A 175 -0.43 -5.34 -14.49
C LEU A 175 -0.85 -4.72 -13.17
N LEU A 176 -2.06 -5.00 -12.69
CA LEU A 176 -2.49 -4.62 -11.35
C LEU A 176 -1.61 -5.27 -10.28
N LEU A 177 -1.35 -6.57 -10.40
CA LEU A 177 -0.50 -7.31 -9.46
C LEU A 177 0.94 -6.79 -9.45
N ILE A 178 1.54 -6.51 -10.61
CA ILE A 178 2.90 -5.97 -10.70
C ILE A 178 2.96 -4.56 -10.11
N SER A 179 1.98 -3.71 -10.44
CA SER A 179 1.92 -2.34 -9.94
C SER A 179 1.75 -2.31 -8.42
N LEU A 180 0.79 -3.07 -7.89
CA LEU A 180 0.59 -3.20 -6.45
C LEU A 180 1.81 -3.81 -5.76
N SER A 181 2.46 -4.81 -6.38
CA SER A 181 3.67 -5.43 -5.83
C SER A 181 4.82 -4.47 -5.66
N TYR A 182 4.99 -3.58 -6.62
CA TYR A 182 5.99 -2.54 -6.55
C TYR A 182 5.59 -1.43 -5.57
N CYS A 183 4.40 -0.85 -5.73
CA CYS A 183 3.91 0.25 -4.88
C CYS A 183 3.83 -0.15 -3.41
N CYS A 184 3.47 -1.41 -3.13
CA CYS A 184 3.32 -1.88 -1.78
C CYS A 184 4.53 -2.59 -1.20
N ASN A 185 5.70 -2.57 -1.84
CA ASN A 185 6.96 -3.16 -1.36
C ASN A 185 6.92 -4.69 -1.08
N PHE A 186 6.03 -5.45 -1.76
CA PHE A 186 6.05 -6.93 -1.76
C PHE A 186 6.72 -7.50 -3.01
N THR A 187 7.77 -6.83 -3.47
CA THR A 187 8.47 -7.15 -4.72
C THR A 187 9.13 -8.54 -4.72
N ARG A 188 9.46 -9.12 -3.55
CA ARG A 188 9.94 -10.51 -3.42
C ARG A 188 8.90 -11.52 -3.91
N VAL A 189 7.63 -11.34 -3.53
CA VAL A 189 6.50 -12.14 -4.02
C VAL A 189 6.33 -11.93 -5.52
N GLY A 190 6.36 -10.68 -5.99
CA GLY A 190 6.26 -10.36 -7.41
C GLY A 190 7.34 -11.04 -8.25
N ASN A 191 8.58 -11.06 -7.77
CA ASN A 191 9.69 -11.76 -8.42
C ASN A 191 9.48 -13.28 -8.46
N ALA A 192 9.05 -13.88 -7.35
CA ALA A 192 8.71 -15.31 -7.31
C ALA A 192 7.61 -15.66 -8.31
N VAL A 193 6.60 -14.80 -8.46
CA VAL A 193 5.55 -14.95 -9.48
C VAL A 193 6.15 -14.86 -10.88
N PHE A 194 6.97 -13.86 -11.21
CA PHE A 194 7.60 -13.75 -12.53
C PHE A 194 8.38 -15.02 -12.90
N VAL A 195 9.22 -15.52 -12.00
CA VAL A 195 10.01 -16.72 -12.25
C VAL A 195 9.13 -17.96 -12.47
N CYS A 196 8.02 -18.08 -11.73
CA CYS A 196 7.05 -19.17 -11.94
C CYS A 196 6.32 -19.05 -13.29
N MET A 197 6.12 -17.83 -13.80
CA MET A 197 5.42 -17.62 -15.07
C MET A 197 6.36 -17.81 -16.28
N ASP A 198 7.59 -17.30 -16.26
CA ASP A 198 8.43 -17.21 -17.46
C ASP A 198 8.93 -18.58 -17.99
N LEU A 199 9.14 -19.56 -17.11
CA LEU A 199 9.74 -20.86 -17.51
C LEU A 199 8.85 -21.65 -18.49
N PRO A 200 7.57 -21.94 -18.19
CA PRO A 200 6.70 -22.63 -19.15
C PRO A 200 6.55 -21.89 -20.48
N ASP A 201 6.53 -20.55 -20.48
CA ASP A 201 6.35 -19.76 -21.71
C ASP A 201 7.57 -19.85 -22.64
N SER A 202 8.78 -19.85 -22.08
CA SER A 202 10.00 -20.10 -22.84
C SER A 202 9.98 -21.48 -23.51
N ILE A 203 9.58 -22.52 -22.77
CA ILE A 203 9.54 -23.90 -23.29
C ILE A 203 8.41 -24.07 -24.31
N LEU A 204 7.26 -23.41 -24.11
CA LEU A 204 6.15 -23.40 -25.07
C LEU A 204 6.54 -22.71 -26.38
N ALA A 205 7.17 -21.53 -26.30
CA ALA A 205 7.68 -20.82 -27.46
C ALA A 205 8.74 -21.66 -28.20
N LEU A 206 9.57 -22.40 -27.46
CA LEU A 206 10.56 -23.31 -28.02
C LEU A 206 9.89 -24.47 -28.75
N ALA A 207 8.88 -25.11 -28.14
CA ALA A 207 8.13 -26.18 -28.79
C ALA A 207 7.49 -25.70 -30.11
N LYS A 208 6.91 -24.49 -30.12
CA LYS A 208 6.33 -23.87 -31.32
C LYS A 208 7.38 -23.53 -32.38
N ALA A 209 8.53 -22.97 -31.99
CA ALA A 209 9.61 -22.67 -32.92
C ALA A 209 10.20 -23.93 -33.55
N LEU A 210 10.42 -24.97 -32.75
CA LEU A 210 10.93 -26.27 -33.18
C LEU A 210 9.97 -26.97 -34.15
N ASN A 211 8.66 -26.77 -34.02
CA ASN A 211 7.67 -27.35 -34.93
C ASN A 211 7.90 -26.97 -36.41
N TYR A 212 8.62 -25.87 -36.69
CA TYR A 212 8.89 -25.42 -38.05
C TYR A 212 10.17 -26.00 -38.67
N CYS A 213 11.08 -26.60 -37.88
CA CYS A 213 12.41 -26.98 -38.36
C CYS A 213 12.90 -28.36 -37.91
N VAL A 214 12.27 -29.00 -36.91
CA VAL A 214 12.68 -30.33 -36.43
C VAL A 214 11.54 -31.36 -36.49
N PRO A 215 11.86 -32.67 -36.44
CA PRO A 215 10.84 -33.71 -36.44
C PRO A 215 9.86 -33.60 -35.27
N GLY A 216 8.60 -33.98 -35.51
CA GLY A 216 7.50 -33.86 -34.53
C GLY A 216 7.76 -34.52 -33.18
N ILE A 217 8.60 -35.57 -33.12
CA ILE A 217 8.98 -36.22 -31.84
C ILE A 217 9.71 -35.26 -30.90
N VAL A 218 10.59 -34.39 -31.43
CA VAL A 218 11.33 -33.42 -30.63
C VAL A 218 10.37 -32.36 -30.11
N CYS A 219 9.51 -31.82 -30.98
CA CYS A 219 8.47 -30.86 -30.60
C CYS A 219 7.53 -31.42 -29.52
N ASN A 220 7.06 -32.66 -29.67
CA ASN A 220 6.18 -33.32 -28.69
C ASN A 220 6.88 -33.57 -27.36
N THR A 221 8.17 -33.94 -27.38
CA THR A 221 8.97 -34.10 -26.16
C THR A 221 9.14 -32.76 -25.44
N THR A 222 9.48 -31.70 -26.16
CA THR A 222 9.59 -30.34 -25.60
C THR A 222 8.24 -29.87 -25.04
N PHE A 223 7.13 -30.17 -25.73
CA PHE A 223 5.78 -29.90 -25.22
C PHE A 223 5.49 -30.68 -23.93
N GLY A 224 5.88 -31.95 -23.82
CA GLY A 224 5.77 -32.73 -22.58
C GLY A 224 6.56 -32.11 -21.41
N ILE A 225 7.78 -31.62 -21.68
CA ILE A 225 8.58 -30.90 -20.69
C ILE A 225 7.89 -29.59 -20.27
N MET A 226 7.28 -28.87 -21.22
CA MET A 226 6.49 -27.69 -20.93
C MET A 226 5.31 -28.01 -20.01
N VAL A 227 4.59 -29.12 -20.23
CA VAL A 227 3.47 -29.53 -19.35
C VAL A 227 3.94 -29.81 -17.93
N ILE A 228 5.03 -30.55 -17.75
CA ILE A 228 5.60 -30.83 -16.42
C ILE A 228 6.00 -29.53 -15.73
N SER A 229 6.70 -28.65 -16.45
CA SER A 229 7.08 -27.33 -15.96
C SER A 229 5.86 -26.49 -15.57
N TRP A 230 4.82 -26.46 -16.41
CA TRP A 230 3.58 -25.74 -16.17
C TRP A 230 2.86 -26.20 -14.89
N LEU A 231 2.68 -27.51 -14.72
CA LEU A 231 2.01 -28.06 -13.53
C LEU A 231 2.81 -27.77 -12.26
N TYR A 232 4.14 -27.86 -12.32
CA TYR A 232 4.97 -27.56 -11.16
C TYR A 232 4.98 -26.07 -10.81
N THR A 233 5.26 -25.20 -11.78
CA THR A 233 5.48 -23.76 -11.53
C THR A 233 4.17 -22.97 -11.42
N ARG A 234 3.19 -23.21 -12.29
CA ARG A 234 1.95 -22.41 -12.36
C ARG A 234 0.79 -23.01 -11.57
N VAL A 235 0.78 -24.32 -11.34
CA VAL A 235 -0.26 -24.95 -10.51
C VAL A 235 0.21 -25.11 -9.07
N TYR A 236 1.30 -25.86 -8.85
CA TYR A 236 1.79 -26.14 -7.50
C TYR A 236 2.46 -24.93 -6.84
N LEU A 237 3.57 -24.41 -7.39
CA LEU A 237 4.32 -23.31 -6.76
C LEU A 237 3.50 -22.02 -6.66
N PHE A 238 2.78 -21.64 -7.71
CA PHE A 238 1.91 -20.47 -7.63
C PHE A 238 0.76 -20.66 -6.62
N GLY A 239 0.23 -21.88 -6.47
CA GLY A 239 -0.69 -22.23 -5.39
C GLY A 239 -0.06 -22.05 -3.99
N CYS A 240 1.19 -22.46 -3.81
CA CYS A 240 1.96 -22.22 -2.58
C CYS A 240 2.18 -20.72 -2.32
N ILE A 241 2.44 -19.92 -3.36
CA ILE A 241 2.56 -18.46 -3.24
C ILE A 241 1.22 -17.83 -2.80
N ILE A 242 0.10 -18.29 -3.35
CA ILE A 242 -1.24 -17.83 -2.93
C ILE A 242 -1.50 -18.20 -1.47
N TRP A 243 -1.21 -19.44 -1.09
CA TRP A 243 -1.36 -19.89 0.30
C TRP A 243 -0.52 -19.03 1.25
N SER A 244 0.76 -18.86 0.92
CA SER A 244 1.68 -17.97 1.64
C SER A 244 1.08 -16.57 1.76
N THR A 245 0.59 -15.96 0.68
CA THR A 245 -0.05 -14.63 0.67
C THR A 245 -1.29 -14.53 1.55
N LEU A 246 -2.02 -15.64 1.77
CA LEU A 246 -3.19 -15.66 2.63
C LEU A 246 -2.84 -15.85 4.12
N THR A 247 -1.83 -16.67 4.43
CA THR A 247 -1.57 -17.14 5.80
C THR A 247 -0.32 -16.55 6.45
N GLU A 248 0.73 -16.28 5.69
CA GLU A 248 2.05 -15.89 6.22
C GLU A 248 2.21 -14.39 6.48
N PRO A 249 1.59 -13.44 5.74
CA PRO A 249 1.67 -12.04 6.10
C PRO A 249 1.12 -11.79 7.51
N ASP A 250 0.12 -12.56 7.95
CA ASP A 250 -0.42 -12.48 9.31
C ASP A 250 0.60 -12.87 10.40
N LEU A 251 1.69 -13.54 10.01
CA LEU A 251 2.77 -13.98 10.90
C LEU A 251 4.01 -13.08 10.83
N TYR A 252 4.29 -12.48 9.67
CA TYR A 252 5.57 -11.80 9.40
C TYR A 252 5.45 -10.33 9.01
N VAL A 253 4.24 -9.83 8.73
CA VAL A 253 3.97 -8.41 8.46
C VAL A 253 3.19 -7.82 9.64
N PRO A 254 3.88 -7.35 10.70
CA PRO A 254 3.28 -6.81 11.93
C PRO A 254 2.20 -5.77 11.70
N GLN A 255 2.49 -4.87 10.76
CA GLN A 255 1.89 -3.56 10.76
C GLN A 255 0.53 -3.59 10.06
N PHE A 256 0.39 -4.30 8.93
CA PHE A 256 -0.74 -4.10 8.01
C PHE A 256 -1.23 -2.64 7.99
N VAL A 257 -0.30 -1.69 7.97
CA VAL A 257 -0.57 -0.26 8.04
C VAL A 257 -0.28 0.32 6.68
N LEU A 258 -1.16 1.23 6.26
CA LEU A 258 -0.88 2.16 5.17
C LEU A 258 -0.14 3.36 5.76
N HIS A 259 1.19 3.32 5.75
CA HIS A 259 2.07 4.42 6.15
C HIS A 259 3.15 4.65 5.09
N PRO A 260 2.81 5.40 4.02
CA PRO A 260 3.70 5.66 2.89
C PRO A 260 5.11 6.17 3.24
N PRO A 261 5.30 7.09 4.21
CA PRO A 261 6.62 7.63 4.51
C PRO A 261 7.62 6.60 5.05
N SER A 262 7.14 5.51 5.68
CA SER A 262 8.00 4.41 6.17
C SER A 262 8.07 3.24 5.18
N GLY A 263 7.55 3.41 3.97
CA GLY A 263 7.48 2.35 2.97
C GLY A 263 6.42 1.28 3.27
N ASN A 264 5.54 1.50 4.24
CA ASN A 264 4.48 0.57 4.59
C ASN A 264 3.21 0.86 3.78
N TRP A 265 2.81 -0.08 2.95
CA TRP A 265 1.74 0.14 1.97
C TRP A 265 0.76 -1.02 1.89
N PHE A 266 0.80 -1.94 2.86
CA PHE A 266 0.13 -3.23 2.79
C PHE A 266 -0.87 -3.44 3.94
N PRO A 267 -2.00 -2.71 3.96
CA PRO A 267 -3.05 -2.93 4.94
C PRO A 267 -3.84 -4.23 4.72
N TYR A 268 -4.58 -4.68 5.74
CA TYR A 268 -5.31 -5.96 5.72
C TYR A 268 -6.23 -6.11 4.50
N PHE A 269 -6.93 -5.04 4.09
CA PHE A 269 -7.79 -5.10 2.91
C PHE A 269 -6.98 -5.27 1.62
N VAL A 270 -5.76 -4.70 1.54
CA VAL A 270 -4.86 -4.86 0.39
C VAL A 270 -4.37 -6.31 0.27
N LYS A 271 -4.13 -7.01 1.38
CA LYS A 271 -3.87 -8.46 1.38
C LYS A 271 -4.96 -9.22 0.61
N TYR A 272 -6.22 -8.97 0.93
CA TYR A 272 -7.35 -9.66 0.28
C TYR A 272 -7.55 -9.22 -1.17
N ILE A 273 -7.27 -7.96 -1.51
CA ILE A 273 -7.27 -7.51 -2.92
C ILE A 273 -6.22 -8.28 -3.71
N ILE A 274 -4.97 -8.32 -3.24
CA ILE A 274 -3.87 -9.01 -3.93
C ILE A 274 -4.14 -10.51 -4.01
N ALA A 275 -4.56 -11.13 -2.91
CA ALA A 275 -4.93 -12.54 -2.93
C ALA A 275 -6.09 -12.82 -3.89
N GLY A 276 -7.11 -11.95 -3.94
CA GLY A 276 -8.21 -12.05 -4.88
C GLY A 276 -7.77 -11.94 -6.34
N LEU A 277 -6.87 -11.00 -6.64
CA LEU A 277 -6.25 -10.86 -7.96
C LEU A 277 -5.42 -12.12 -8.32
N MET A 278 -4.61 -12.64 -7.40
CA MET A 278 -3.85 -13.88 -7.62
C MET A 278 -4.75 -15.10 -7.82
N ILE A 279 -5.83 -15.23 -7.05
CA ILE A 279 -6.84 -16.29 -7.21
C ILE A 279 -7.54 -16.15 -8.58
N GLY A 280 -7.87 -14.93 -9.00
CA GLY A 280 -8.41 -14.67 -10.34
C GLY A 280 -7.44 -15.12 -11.45
N LEU A 281 -6.14 -14.86 -11.27
CA LEU A 281 -5.10 -15.34 -12.18
C LEU A 281 -5.01 -16.87 -12.15
N PHE A 282 -5.16 -17.47 -10.98
CA PHE A 282 -5.13 -18.91 -10.80
C PHE A 282 -6.29 -19.61 -11.50
N PHE A 283 -7.49 -19.03 -11.47
CA PHE A 283 -8.62 -19.56 -12.24
C PHE A 283 -8.34 -19.57 -13.75
N LEU A 284 -7.69 -18.52 -14.28
CA LEU A 284 -7.27 -18.49 -15.68
C LEU A 284 -6.18 -19.55 -15.97
N ILE A 285 -5.23 -19.74 -15.05
CA ILE A 285 -4.23 -20.81 -15.15
C ILE A 285 -4.89 -22.19 -15.17
N LEU A 286 -5.87 -22.44 -14.31
CA LEU A 286 -6.62 -23.69 -14.31
C LEU A 286 -7.43 -23.87 -15.61
N PHE A 287 -8.03 -22.80 -16.13
CA PHE A 287 -8.71 -22.81 -17.43
C PHE A 287 -7.76 -23.23 -18.56
N TRP A 288 -6.57 -22.61 -18.68
CA TRP A 288 -5.58 -23.01 -19.69
C TRP A 288 -5.00 -24.40 -19.41
N THR A 289 -4.89 -24.82 -18.16
CA THR A 289 -4.50 -26.20 -17.79
C THR A 289 -5.48 -27.22 -18.36
N LEU A 290 -6.78 -26.94 -18.29
CA LEU A 290 -7.81 -27.78 -18.93
C LEU A 290 -7.67 -27.79 -20.47
N MET A 291 -7.29 -26.67 -21.08
CA MET A 291 -7.00 -26.62 -22.52
C MET A 291 -5.77 -27.46 -22.88
N ILE A 292 -4.71 -27.40 -22.08
CA ILE A 292 -3.52 -28.24 -22.26
C ILE A 292 -3.89 -29.72 -22.19
N PHE A 293 -4.71 -30.14 -21.22
CA PHE A 293 -5.18 -31.52 -21.15
C PHE A 293 -6.06 -31.93 -22.34
N LYS A 294 -6.90 -31.02 -22.86
CA LYS A 294 -7.64 -31.27 -24.10
C LYS A 294 -6.72 -31.48 -25.29
N VAL A 295 -5.63 -30.71 -25.39
CA VAL A 295 -4.61 -30.89 -26.44
C VAL A 295 -3.90 -32.23 -26.27
N ILE A 296 -3.50 -32.61 -25.06
CA ILE A 296 -2.86 -33.90 -24.78
C ILE A 296 -3.79 -35.05 -25.17
N TYR A 297 -5.07 -34.99 -24.77
CA TYR A 297 -6.06 -35.99 -25.15
C TYR A 297 -6.14 -36.13 -26.66
N LYS A 298 -6.22 -35.00 -27.39
CA LYS A 298 -6.27 -35.01 -28.86
C LYS A 298 -5.01 -35.60 -29.50
N ILE A 299 -3.82 -35.29 -28.98
CA ILE A 299 -2.55 -35.87 -29.48
C ILE A 299 -2.52 -37.39 -29.30
N ILE A 300 -3.08 -37.91 -28.20
CA ILE A 300 -3.14 -39.36 -27.93
C ILE A 300 -4.19 -40.04 -28.81
N THR A 301 -5.35 -39.41 -29.03
CA THR A 301 -6.45 -40.02 -29.80
C THR A 301 -6.29 -39.88 -31.31
N GLU A 302 -5.61 -38.84 -31.81
CA GLU A 302 -5.44 -38.55 -33.23
C GLU A 302 -3.96 -38.28 -33.59
N PRO A 303 -3.10 -39.33 -33.67
CA PRO A 303 -1.65 -39.16 -33.88
C PRO A 303 -1.27 -38.52 -35.23
N GLU A 304 -2.15 -38.60 -36.23
CA GLU A 304 -1.94 -38.05 -37.58
C GLU A 304 -2.64 -36.68 -37.80
N ALA A 305 -3.32 -36.13 -36.80
CA ALA A 305 -3.95 -34.81 -36.94
C ALA A 305 -2.88 -33.71 -37.07
N LYS A 306 -3.08 -32.79 -38.03
CA LYS A 306 -2.31 -31.55 -38.14
C LYS A 306 -2.29 -30.85 -36.78
N ASP A 307 -1.10 -30.42 -36.38
CA ASP A 307 -0.83 -29.83 -35.07
C ASP A 307 -1.78 -28.67 -34.75
N VAL A 308 -2.74 -28.92 -33.87
CA VAL A 308 -3.74 -27.92 -33.43
C VAL A 308 -3.11 -26.84 -32.52
N ARG A 309 -1.83 -27.00 -32.14
CA ARG A 309 -1.07 -26.04 -31.31
C ARG A 309 -0.58 -24.84 -32.12
N SER A 310 -0.44 -24.97 -33.45
CA SER A 310 -0.36 -23.79 -34.31
C SER A 310 -1.78 -23.30 -34.51
N ASP A 311 -2.14 -22.19 -33.86
CA ASP A 311 -3.25 -21.39 -34.36
C ASP A 311 -2.94 -21.09 -35.83
N ASP A 312 -3.67 -21.74 -36.74
CA ASP A 312 -3.88 -21.21 -38.08
C ASP A 312 -4.73 -19.95 -37.89
N GLU A 313 -4.08 -18.87 -37.44
CA GLU A 313 -4.55 -17.52 -37.70
C GLU A 313 -4.31 -17.28 -39.18
N ASP A 314 -5.40 -17.12 -39.92
CA ASP A 314 -5.46 -16.98 -41.36
C ASP A 314 -4.37 -16.03 -41.91
N GLU A 315 -3.72 -16.46 -42.99
CA GLU A 315 -2.75 -15.67 -43.74
C GLU A 315 -3.40 -14.35 -44.19
N VAL A 316 -3.10 -13.23 -43.50
CA VAL A 316 -3.28 -11.90 -44.08
C VAL A 316 -1.97 -11.50 -44.73
N ASP A 317 -1.94 -11.68 -46.05
CA ASP A 317 -0.84 -11.31 -46.94
C ASP A 317 -0.53 -9.80 -46.83
N TYR A 318 0.61 -9.47 -46.23
CA TYR A 318 1.05 -8.09 -45.99
C TYR A 318 1.75 -7.45 -47.21
N ASN A 319 1.84 -8.16 -48.34
CA ASN A 319 2.62 -7.72 -49.50
C ASN A 319 1.83 -6.93 -50.57
N THR A 320 0.55 -6.64 -50.41
CA THR A 320 -0.22 -5.91 -51.45
C THR A 320 -0.25 -4.38 -51.25
N SER A 321 0.31 -3.82 -50.17
CA SER A 321 0.17 -2.39 -49.84
C SER A 321 1.39 -1.50 -50.15
N ILE A 322 2.48 -2.02 -50.73
CA ILE A 322 3.70 -1.22 -51.02
C ILE A 322 3.86 -0.85 -52.51
N GLU A 323 3.05 -1.37 -53.43
CA GLU A 323 3.14 -1.00 -54.86
C GLU A 323 2.18 0.12 -55.31
N LYS A 324 1.55 0.88 -54.39
CA LYS A 324 0.61 1.95 -54.74
C LYS A 324 0.94 3.35 -54.24
N ILE A 325 2.18 3.60 -53.81
CA ILE A 325 2.64 4.94 -53.43
C ILE A 325 3.90 5.31 -54.22
N GLU A 326 3.85 5.15 -55.53
CA GLU A 326 4.55 6.06 -56.43
C GLU A 326 3.49 6.79 -57.25
N GLY A 327 3.42 8.11 -57.08
CA GLY A 327 2.61 8.98 -57.92
C GLY A 327 1.47 9.69 -57.20
N LYS A 328 1.79 10.81 -56.53
CA LYS A 328 1.31 12.13 -56.95
C LYS A 328 1.85 13.22 -56.02
N HIS A 329 2.69 14.06 -56.60
CA HIS A 329 2.89 15.44 -56.18
C HIS A 329 1.55 16.18 -56.15
N HIS A 330 1.31 16.95 -55.10
CA HIS A 330 0.70 18.26 -55.27
C HIS A 330 1.25 19.20 -54.19
N ASP A 331 1.83 20.28 -54.69
CA ASP A 331 2.20 21.48 -53.97
C ASP A 331 0.94 22.13 -53.39
N ASP A 332 1.08 22.86 -52.29
CA ASP A 332 0.48 24.18 -52.10
C ASP A 332 1.00 24.77 -50.78
N ASP A 333 1.48 26.00 -50.94
CA ASP A 333 2.05 26.92 -49.96
C ASP A 333 0.97 27.53 -49.04
N ASP A 334 1.46 28.21 -47.99
CA ASP A 334 0.94 29.45 -47.38
C ASP A 334 0.86 29.42 -45.84
N ASP A 335 1.88 30.07 -45.26
CA ASP A 335 1.82 31.28 -44.41
C ASP A 335 1.25 31.28 -42.96
N ASP A 336 2.12 31.84 -42.10
CA ASP A 336 1.90 32.81 -41.02
C ASP A 336 1.14 32.40 -39.75
N ASP A 337 1.79 32.44 -38.57
CA ASP A 337 2.14 33.68 -37.86
C ASP A 337 2.81 33.39 -36.50
N ASP A 338 3.68 34.33 -36.13
CA ASP A 338 4.45 34.43 -34.88
C ASP A 338 3.56 34.57 -33.63
N ASP A 339 4.07 34.14 -32.47
CA ASP A 339 4.13 35.05 -31.32
C ASP A 339 5.12 34.54 -30.26
N ASP A 340 6.04 35.47 -29.98
CA ASP A 340 7.10 35.49 -28.99
C ASP A 340 6.49 35.68 -27.59
N ASP A 341 6.99 34.98 -26.57
CA ASP A 341 7.15 35.63 -25.26
C ASP A 341 8.10 34.87 -24.35
N ASN A 342 9.12 35.62 -23.94
CA ASN A 342 10.27 35.20 -23.18
C ASN A 342 10.10 35.65 -21.72
N ASP A 343 10.85 34.98 -20.84
CA ASP A 343 11.22 35.43 -19.49
C ASP A 343 10.26 35.11 -18.32
N ARG A 344 10.72 34.19 -17.45
CA ARG A 344 10.97 34.51 -16.03
C ARG A 344 11.70 33.37 -15.32
N ASN A 345 12.99 33.61 -15.12
CA ASN A 345 13.84 32.85 -14.20
C ASN A 345 13.56 33.31 -12.76
N SER A 346 13.02 32.43 -11.90
CA SER A 346 12.99 32.67 -10.45
C SER A 346 13.41 31.39 -9.71
N LYS A 347 14.48 31.55 -8.91
CA LYS A 347 15.06 30.55 -8.01
C LYS A 347 14.06 30.16 -6.93
N VAL A 348 13.77 28.87 -6.78
CA VAL A 348 13.01 28.31 -5.64
C VAL A 348 13.96 27.48 -4.77
N LYS A 349 13.98 27.80 -3.46
CA LYS A 349 14.71 27.07 -2.40
C LYS A 349 13.91 25.80 -2.00
N PRO A 350 14.53 24.80 -1.35
CA PRO A 350 13.84 23.56 -0.95
C PRO A 350 12.94 23.80 0.28
N ASP A 351 11.70 23.33 0.24
CA ASP A 351 10.69 23.44 1.30
C ASP A 351 10.83 22.34 2.38
N GLU A 352 10.58 22.72 3.64
CA GLU A 352 10.46 21.86 4.84
C GLU A 352 9.14 21.04 4.85
N PRO A 353 9.09 19.86 5.53
CA PRO A 353 7.91 19.00 5.55
C PRO A 353 6.74 19.62 6.33
N LYS A 354 5.55 19.69 5.72
CA LYS A 354 4.33 20.24 6.30
C LYS A 354 3.69 19.29 7.33
N SER A 355 3.31 19.84 8.48
CA SER A 355 2.62 19.17 9.60
C SER A 355 1.19 18.70 9.22
N ILE A 356 0.80 17.49 9.64
CA ILE A 356 -0.52 16.85 9.41
C ILE A 356 -1.57 17.33 10.44
N THR A 357 -1.14 18.11 11.44
CA THR A 357 -1.98 18.56 12.55
C THR A 357 -2.76 19.80 12.15
N PRO A 358 -4.06 19.89 12.47
CA PRO A 358 -4.84 21.12 12.25
C PRO A 358 -4.17 22.31 12.92
N HIS A 359 -4.03 23.41 12.19
CA HIS A 359 -3.51 24.67 12.72
C HIS A 359 -4.66 25.67 12.78
N ASP A 360 -4.91 26.21 13.97
CA ASP A 360 -5.82 27.33 14.20
C ASP A 360 -5.07 28.36 15.04
N GLU A 361 -4.75 29.52 14.46
CA GLU A 361 -3.99 30.58 15.13
C GLU A 361 -4.66 31.03 16.44
N LYS A 362 -6.00 30.88 16.56
CA LYS A 362 -6.74 31.21 17.78
C LYS A 362 -6.31 30.37 18.99
N TRP A 363 -5.74 29.20 18.76
CA TRP A 363 -5.23 28.34 19.82
C TRP A 363 -3.97 28.87 20.50
N LEU A 364 -3.33 29.88 19.91
CA LEU A 364 -2.19 30.57 20.50
C LEU A 364 -2.61 31.80 21.32
N GLU A 365 -3.81 32.35 21.11
CA GLU A 365 -4.25 33.61 21.71
C GLU A 365 -4.31 33.58 23.25
N ASP A 366 -4.51 32.40 23.85
CA ASP A 366 -4.66 32.22 25.29
C ASP A 366 -3.41 31.66 25.99
N ILE A 367 -2.29 31.52 25.29
CA ILE A 367 -1.04 30.97 25.82
C ILE A 367 0.12 31.93 25.54
N ASP A 368 0.70 32.49 26.60
CA ASP A 368 1.94 33.25 26.53
C ASP A 368 3.14 32.30 26.40
N LEU A 369 3.76 32.29 25.21
CA LEU A 369 4.91 31.47 24.85
C LEU A 369 6.25 32.24 24.90
N ASP A 370 6.24 33.56 25.10
CA ASP A 370 7.42 34.43 24.95
C ASP A 370 8.47 34.20 26.05
N ASP A 371 8.04 33.71 27.22
CA ASP A 371 8.89 33.38 28.37
C ASP A 371 9.41 31.93 28.36
N ILE A 372 9.04 31.14 27.34
CA ILE A 372 9.41 29.73 27.26
C ILE A 372 10.78 29.59 26.57
N GLU A 373 11.83 29.59 27.39
CA GLU A 373 13.20 29.34 26.93
C GLU A 373 13.47 27.85 26.64
N GLY A 374 14.12 27.57 25.51
CA GLY A 374 14.65 26.25 25.20
C GLY A 374 14.98 26.09 23.72
N VAL A 375 15.68 25.01 23.39
CA VAL A 375 16.16 24.76 22.02
C VAL A 375 15.28 23.70 21.38
N VAL A 376 14.89 23.90 20.11
CA VAL A 376 14.27 22.87 19.29
C VAL A 376 15.33 21.82 18.93
N ARG A 377 15.04 20.55 19.20
CA ARG A 377 16.02 19.46 19.12
C ARG A 377 15.67 18.50 17.98
N PRO A 378 16.45 18.47 16.87
CA PRO A 378 16.16 17.57 15.75
C PRO A 378 16.16 16.10 16.17
N VAL A 379 15.24 15.33 15.59
CA VAL A 379 15.18 13.86 15.79
C VAL A 379 16.51 13.22 15.37
N GLY A 380 17.01 12.31 16.20
CA GLY A 380 18.27 11.59 16.05
C GLY A 380 19.51 12.33 16.58
N SER A 381 19.40 13.59 17.01
CA SER A 381 20.55 14.37 17.51
C SER A 381 20.92 14.11 18.97
N GLY A 382 20.07 13.37 19.70
CA GLY A 382 20.22 13.04 21.12
C GLY A 382 20.39 11.54 21.39
N VAL A 383 20.77 10.74 20.40
CA VAL A 383 20.94 9.27 20.56
C VAL A 383 22.36 8.90 21.00
N CYS A 384 22.48 8.23 22.15
CA CYS A 384 23.71 7.82 22.80
C CYS A 384 23.65 6.34 23.20
N LYS A 385 24.70 5.57 22.87
CA LYS A 385 24.75 4.13 23.17
C LYS A 385 24.93 3.81 24.66
N ASP A 386 25.62 4.68 25.40
CA ASP A 386 26.04 4.45 26.79
C ASP A 386 25.47 5.51 27.76
N ALA A 387 24.29 6.06 27.47
CA ALA A 387 23.66 7.06 28.33
C ALA A 387 23.28 6.45 29.69
N LYS A 388 23.60 7.16 30.77
CA LYS A 388 23.26 6.75 32.15
C LYS A 388 21.89 7.23 32.58
N CYS A 389 21.44 8.35 32.01
CA CYS A 389 20.14 8.96 32.29
C CYS A 389 19.89 9.24 33.78
N ASP A 390 20.96 9.64 34.49
CA ASP A 390 20.94 10.09 35.89
C ASP A 390 20.74 11.62 36.03
N GLY A 391 20.37 12.29 34.93
CA GLY A 391 20.29 13.73 34.82
C GLY A 391 21.49 14.36 34.09
N SER A 392 22.69 13.80 34.22
CA SER A 392 23.90 14.39 33.62
C SER A 392 23.95 14.30 32.10
N ASP A 393 23.28 13.30 31.53
CA ASP A 393 23.20 13.05 30.10
C ASP A 393 21.97 13.70 29.43
N ASN A 394 21.05 14.29 30.20
CA ASN A 394 19.73 14.71 29.69
C ASN A 394 19.77 15.85 28.68
N GLU A 395 20.87 16.61 28.60
CA GLU A 395 21.02 17.66 27.56
C GLU A 395 21.64 17.13 26.26
N ARG A 396 22.58 16.17 26.36
CA ARG A 396 23.34 15.63 25.22
C ARG A 396 22.68 14.40 24.61
N CYS A 397 22.12 13.54 25.46
CA CYS A 397 21.55 12.24 25.12
C CYS A 397 20.04 12.23 25.37
N PHE A 398 19.39 13.37 25.13
CA PHE A 398 18.00 13.63 25.50
C PHE A 398 17.00 12.63 24.90
N GLU A 399 17.21 12.11 23.69
CA GLU A 399 16.35 11.05 23.11
C GLU A 399 16.61 9.69 23.75
N SER A 400 17.86 9.38 24.11
CA SER A 400 18.17 8.12 24.80
C SER A 400 17.68 8.09 26.24
N CYS A 401 17.59 9.26 26.87
CA CYS A 401 17.03 9.40 28.21
C CYS A 401 15.53 9.72 28.22
N GLY A 402 14.99 10.19 27.10
CA GLY A 402 13.58 10.48 26.86
C GLY A 402 13.07 11.68 27.67
N ASN A 403 12.82 11.45 28.95
CA ASN A 403 12.19 12.44 29.84
C ASN A 403 13.21 13.05 30.79
N MET A 404 13.15 14.37 30.96
CA MET A 404 13.84 15.03 32.07
C MET A 404 12.91 15.08 33.28
N ALA A 405 12.90 14.02 34.09
CA ALA A 405 11.99 13.82 35.21
C ALA A 405 11.85 15.05 36.13
N THR A 406 10.62 15.38 36.51
CA THR A 406 10.29 16.46 37.46
C THR A 406 9.37 15.93 38.55
N GLU A 407 9.33 16.57 39.72
CA GLU A 407 8.44 16.16 40.83
C GLU A 407 6.95 16.19 40.44
N ASP A 408 6.58 17.03 39.47
CA ASP A 408 5.21 17.14 38.94
C ASP A 408 4.83 15.97 38.00
N ASP A 409 5.79 15.14 37.57
CA ASP A 409 5.50 14.01 36.68
C ASP A 409 4.86 12.84 37.42
N ILE A 410 3.92 12.18 36.78
CA ILE A 410 3.18 11.06 37.36
C ILE A 410 3.77 9.75 36.82
N TYR A 411 4.57 9.08 37.65
CA TYR A 411 5.29 7.85 37.29
C TYR A 411 4.71 6.57 37.89
N GLY A 412 3.86 6.64 38.91
CA GLY A 412 3.13 5.48 39.41
C GLY A 412 2.07 5.84 40.44
N CYS A 413 1.53 4.82 41.10
CA CYS A 413 0.59 4.99 42.20
C CYS A 413 1.36 5.15 43.53
N PRO A 414 1.10 6.20 44.35
CA PRO A 414 1.70 6.35 45.68
C PRO A 414 1.35 5.21 46.64
N SER A 415 0.22 4.53 46.42
CA SER A 415 -0.24 3.41 47.26
C SER A 415 0.35 2.07 46.79
N GLU A 416 1.02 1.36 47.70
CA GLU A 416 1.72 0.09 47.41
C GLU A 416 0.85 -1.06 46.87
N LYS A 417 -0.48 -0.98 47.05
CA LYS A 417 -1.46 -2.00 46.62
C LYS A 417 -2.41 -1.47 45.55
N THR A 418 -2.06 -0.36 44.91
CA THR A 418 -2.82 0.21 43.79
C THR A 418 -2.01 0.10 42.51
N TRP A 419 -2.69 -0.09 41.38
CA TRP A 419 -2.07 -0.17 40.06
C TRP A 419 -2.91 0.59 39.03
N ALA A 420 -2.29 1.38 38.16
CA ALA A 420 -2.98 2.06 37.07
C ALA A 420 -2.61 1.40 35.73
N LEU A 421 -3.59 0.75 35.09
CA LEU A 421 -3.40 0.26 33.73
C LEU A 421 -3.62 1.44 32.78
N SER A 422 -2.66 1.69 31.90
CA SER A 422 -2.77 2.70 30.84
C SER A 422 -2.56 2.08 29.46
N PHE A 423 -3.09 2.72 28.42
CA PHE A 423 -3.01 2.25 27.03
C PHE A 423 -2.87 3.45 26.10
N ASP A 424 -1.85 3.46 25.25
CA ASP A 424 -1.56 4.58 24.35
C ASP A 424 -2.02 4.27 22.91
N ASP A 425 -1.85 5.24 22.01
CA ASP A 425 -2.04 5.18 20.55
C ASP A 425 -3.47 4.88 20.04
N GLY A 426 -4.39 4.55 20.95
CA GLY A 426 -5.79 4.32 20.65
C GLY A 426 -6.60 5.62 20.44
N PRO A 427 -7.91 5.51 20.19
CA PRO A 427 -8.68 4.27 19.99
C PRO A 427 -8.39 3.58 18.64
N SER A 428 -8.61 2.27 18.60
CA SER A 428 -8.63 1.46 17.38
C SER A 428 -9.74 0.41 17.45
N ASN A 429 -9.89 -0.42 16.41
CA ASN A 429 -10.84 -1.54 16.45
C ASN A 429 -10.54 -2.54 17.58
N PHE A 430 -9.29 -2.62 18.05
CA PHE A 430 -8.91 -3.51 19.16
C PHE A 430 -9.30 -2.95 20.53
N THR A 431 -9.48 -1.63 20.64
CA THR A 431 -9.94 -1.00 21.88
C THR A 431 -11.33 -1.51 22.28
N VAL A 432 -12.16 -1.96 21.32
CA VAL A 432 -13.46 -2.59 21.60
C VAL A 432 -13.29 -3.89 22.40
N GLU A 433 -12.42 -4.80 21.95
CA GLU A 433 -12.12 -6.06 22.63
C GLU A 433 -11.50 -5.80 24.02
N LEU A 434 -10.61 -4.81 24.11
CA LEU A 434 -10.02 -4.41 25.39
C LEU A 434 -11.07 -3.91 26.39
N LEU A 435 -12.00 -3.05 25.96
CA LEU A 435 -13.08 -2.57 26.81
C LEU A 435 -13.96 -3.73 27.28
N ASP A 436 -14.28 -4.70 26.42
CA ASP A 436 -15.04 -5.90 26.82
C ASP A 436 -14.31 -6.71 27.90
N ILE A 437 -12.98 -6.86 27.77
CA ILE A 437 -12.13 -7.55 28.76
C ILE A 437 -12.14 -6.80 30.09
N LEU A 438 -11.99 -5.47 30.07
CA LEU A 438 -11.95 -4.64 31.27
C LEU A 438 -13.31 -4.60 31.99
N ASP A 439 -14.41 -4.49 31.23
CA ASP A 439 -15.78 -4.55 31.74
C ASP A 439 -16.04 -5.90 32.43
N LYS A 440 -15.70 -7.02 31.76
CA LYS A 440 -15.82 -8.37 32.32
C LYS A 440 -14.96 -8.57 33.56
N ALA A 441 -13.80 -7.93 33.62
CA ALA A 441 -12.93 -7.97 34.78
C ALA A 441 -13.37 -7.02 35.89
N ASN A 442 -14.27 -6.07 35.64
CA ASN A 442 -14.58 -4.93 36.51
C ASN A 442 -13.32 -4.15 36.91
N VAL A 443 -12.56 -3.70 35.90
CA VAL A 443 -11.33 -2.91 36.06
C VAL A 443 -11.46 -1.60 35.30
N LYS A 444 -11.02 -0.49 35.92
CA LYS A 444 -10.88 0.81 35.24
C LYS A 444 -9.42 1.05 34.87
N ALA A 445 -9.23 1.84 33.83
CA ALA A 445 -7.96 2.06 33.16
C ALA A 445 -7.92 3.48 32.57
N THR A 446 -6.73 3.90 32.14
CA THR A 446 -6.50 5.19 31.46
C THR A 446 -6.17 4.95 29.98
N PHE A 447 -6.82 5.67 29.08
CA PHE A 447 -6.55 5.62 27.65
C PHE A 447 -5.92 6.94 27.22
N CYS A 448 -4.64 6.94 26.86
CA CYS A 448 -3.96 8.08 26.27
C CYS A 448 -4.23 8.06 24.77
N VAL A 449 -5.19 8.86 24.31
CA VAL A 449 -5.71 8.76 22.95
C VAL A 449 -5.03 9.77 22.03
N MET A 450 -4.75 9.34 20.80
CA MET A 450 -4.34 10.26 19.74
C MET A 450 -5.53 11.05 19.22
N GLY A 451 -5.38 12.35 19.02
CA GLY A 451 -6.43 13.22 18.48
C GLY A 451 -6.99 12.76 17.14
N ALA A 452 -6.11 12.37 16.19
CA ALA A 452 -6.53 11.84 14.89
C ALA A 452 -7.36 10.55 15.01
N GLN A 453 -7.06 9.69 15.99
CA GLN A 453 -7.82 8.47 16.23
C GLN A 453 -9.14 8.74 16.96
N ALA A 454 -9.16 9.70 17.89
CA ALA A 454 -10.38 10.12 18.58
C ALA A 454 -11.42 10.69 17.59
N LEU A 455 -10.99 11.43 16.57
CA LEU A 455 -11.86 11.89 15.47
C LEU A 455 -12.39 10.73 14.61
N LYS A 456 -11.57 9.71 14.38
CA LYS A 456 -11.93 8.55 13.56
C LYS A 456 -12.88 7.59 14.28
N TYR A 457 -12.72 7.41 15.59
CA TYR A 457 -13.49 6.47 16.40
C TYR A 457 -14.13 7.14 17.65
N PRO A 458 -14.93 8.21 17.48
CA PRO A 458 -15.47 8.98 18.60
C PRO A 458 -16.38 8.11 19.50
N GLU A 459 -17.10 7.16 18.91
CA GLU A 459 -17.97 6.24 19.66
C GLU A 459 -17.18 5.30 20.60
N ILE A 460 -15.94 4.95 20.26
CA ILE A 460 -15.09 4.11 21.12
C ILE A 460 -14.57 4.93 22.30
N VAL A 461 -14.13 6.18 22.07
CA VAL A 461 -13.72 7.10 23.16
C VAL A 461 -14.90 7.34 24.10
N LYS A 462 -16.08 7.59 23.54
CA LYS A 462 -17.33 7.78 24.29
C LYS A 462 -17.72 6.54 25.09
N ARG A 463 -17.57 5.35 24.53
CA ARG A 463 -17.78 4.09 25.26
C ARG A 463 -16.82 3.97 26.44
N ALA A 464 -15.52 4.19 26.23
CA ALA A 464 -14.51 4.11 27.28
C ALA A 464 -14.82 5.11 28.41
N TYR A 465 -15.13 6.35 28.07
CA TYR A 465 -15.51 7.38 29.04
C TYR A 465 -16.77 7.02 29.83
N LYS A 466 -17.84 6.60 29.15
CA LYS A 466 -19.10 6.18 29.80
C LYS A 466 -18.94 4.95 30.70
N ALA A 467 -18.01 4.06 30.37
CA ALA A 467 -17.65 2.92 31.21
C ALA A 467 -16.79 3.32 32.42
N GLY A 468 -16.47 4.60 32.62
CA GLY A 468 -15.73 5.11 33.78
C GLY A 468 -14.21 4.96 33.65
N HIS A 469 -13.69 4.80 32.44
CA HIS A 469 -12.26 4.89 32.18
C HIS A 469 -11.83 6.35 32.06
N GLN A 470 -10.57 6.64 32.38
CA GLN A 470 -9.99 7.96 32.18
C GLN A 470 -9.53 8.12 30.72
N ILE A 471 -9.89 9.23 30.07
CA ILE A 471 -9.32 9.63 28.78
C ILE A 471 -8.21 10.67 29.02
N ALA A 472 -7.03 10.44 28.48
CA ALA A 472 -5.88 11.35 28.49
C ALA A 472 -5.46 11.67 27.05
N SER A 473 -4.70 12.74 26.85
CA SER A 473 -4.15 13.12 25.54
C SER A 473 -2.87 12.34 25.25
N HIS A 474 -2.66 11.98 23.98
CA HIS A 474 -1.40 11.46 23.46
C HIS A 474 -0.99 12.18 22.16
N THR A 475 -1.21 13.50 22.13
CA THR A 475 -1.05 14.40 20.96
C THR A 475 -1.92 14.02 19.76
N TYR A 476 -1.89 14.83 18.71
CA TYR A 476 -2.80 14.64 17.58
C TYR A 476 -2.24 13.62 16.61
N SER A 477 -0.95 13.76 16.28
CA SER A 477 -0.25 12.99 15.25
C SER A 477 0.91 12.12 15.74
N HIS A 478 1.16 12.08 17.05
CA HIS A 478 2.26 11.33 17.70
C HIS A 478 3.69 11.79 17.28
N PRO A 479 4.04 13.10 17.29
CA PRO A 479 5.39 13.55 16.96
C PRO A 479 6.36 13.54 18.17
N HIS A 480 7.65 13.61 17.90
CA HIS A 480 8.69 13.89 18.90
C HIS A 480 8.59 15.35 19.37
N LEU A 481 7.98 15.61 20.53
CA LEU A 481 7.67 16.98 20.99
C LEU A 481 8.91 17.87 21.14
N MET A 482 10.07 17.32 21.51
CA MET A 482 11.30 18.09 21.65
C MET A 482 11.81 18.67 20.30
N SER A 483 11.37 18.09 19.18
CA SER A 483 11.71 18.52 17.81
C SER A 483 10.80 19.57 17.21
N LEU A 484 9.70 19.89 17.90
CA LEU A 484 8.72 20.87 17.43
C LEU A 484 8.98 22.25 18.01
N SER A 485 8.55 23.29 17.29
CA SER A 485 8.43 24.65 17.82
C SER A 485 7.41 24.71 18.96
N ASN A 486 7.38 25.82 19.71
CA ASN A 486 6.45 25.97 20.83
C ASN A 486 4.99 25.97 20.34
N GLU A 487 4.74 26.63 19.21
CA GLU A 487 3.44 26.76 18.57
C GLU A 487 2.94 25.41 18.04
N GLU A 488 3.81 24.62 17.42
CA GLU A 488 3.45 23.28 16.93
C GLU A 488 3.07 22.33 18.07
N ILE A 489 3.72 22.43 19.24
CA ILE A 489 3.31 21.68 20.43
C ILE A 489 1.90 22.09 20.87
N VAL A 490 1.60 23.39 20.88
CA VAL A 490 0.25 23.88 21.20
C VAL A 490 -0.78 23.32 20.23
N TYR A 491 -0.50 23.33 18.92
CA TYR A 491 -1.40 22.79 17.90
C TYR A 491 -1.67 21.29 18.08
N GLU A 492 -0.64 20.49 18.36
CA GLU A 492 -0.78 19.06 18.65
C GLU A 492 -1.72 18.79 19.84
N VAL A 493 -1.59 19.58 20.90
CA VAL A 493 -2.37 19.41 22.12
C VAL A 493 -3.80 19.90 21.93
N ARG A 494 -4.00 21.09 21.35
CA ARG A 494 -5.33 21.70 21.14
C ARG A 494 -6.18 20.95 20.12
N ALA A 495 -5.58 20.47 19.03
CA ALA A 495 -6.30 19.62 18.08
C ALA A 495 -6.82 18.33 18.75
N THR A 496 -6.04 17.79 19.70
CA THR A 496 -6.43 16.61 20.48
C THR A 496 -7.52 16.93 21.49
N GLU A 497 -7.46 18.08 22.16
CA GLU A 497 -8.53 18.56 23.04
C GLU A 497 -9.87 18.63 22.33
N GLU A 498 -9.91 19.27 21.16
CA GLU A 498 -11.15 19.44 20.40
C GLU A 498 -11.69 18.10 19.90
N ALA A 499 -10.82 17.19 19.45
CA ALA A 499 -11.21 15.82 19.08
C ALA A 499 -11.86 15.06 20.24
N ILE A 500 -11.24 15.10 21.43
CA ILE A 500 -11.76 14.43 22.62
C ILE A 500 -13.06 15.09 23.10
N LYS A 501 -13.10 16.42 23.15
CA LYS A 501 -14.27 17.20 23.53
C LYS A 501 -15.46 16.93 22.59
N ALA A 502 -15.22 16.82 21.28
CA ALA A 502 -16.26 16.44 20.33
C ALA A 502 -16.85 15.04 20.61
N ALA A 503 -16.03 14.10 21.07
CA ALA A 503 -16.46 12.74 21.39
C ALA A 503 -17.20 12.62 22.74
N ILE A 504 -16.72 13.31 23.79
CA ILE A 504 -17.17 13.09 25.18
C ILE A 504 -17.65 14.34 25.92
N GLY A 505 -17.59 15.51 25.30
CA GLY A 505 -18.09 16.77 25.85
C GLY A 505 -17.16 17.45 26.88
N VAL A 506 -16.02 16.85 27.22
CA VAL A 506 -15.04 17.38 28.20
C VAL A 506 -13.62 17.28 27.64
N LYS A 507 -12.71 18.12 28.14
CA LYS A 507 -11.28 18.12 27.75
C LYS A 507 -10.45 17.28 28.73
N PRO A 508 -9.38 16.57 28.29
CA PRO A 508 -8.49 15.87 29.20
C PRO A 508 -7.55 16.84 29.94
N ARG A 509 -7.16 16.51 31.17
CA ARG A 509 -6.13 17.25 31.95
C ARG A 509 -4.79 16.52 32.08
N TYR A 510 -4.69 15.36 31.44
CA TYR A 510 -3.53 14.48 31.49
C TYR A 510 -3.03 14.27 30.07
N ILE A 511 -1.71 14.30 29.89
CA ILE A 511 -1.06 14.01 28.62
C ILE A 511 0.13 13.08 28.86
N ARG A 512 0.25 12.07 28.02
CA ARG A 512 1.49 11.30 27.91
C ARG A 512 2.24 11.83 26.69
N PRO A 513 3.46 12.36 26.83
CA PRO A 513 4.28 12.72 25.67
C PRO A 513 4.63 11.48 24.84
N PRO A 514 4.49 11.50 23.49
CA PRO A 514 4.99 10.45 22.62
C PRO A 514 6.45 10.10 22.91
N TYR A 515 6.79 8.81 22.83
CA TYR A 515 8.13 8.28 23.15
C TYR A 515 8.61 8.54 24.59
N GLY A 516 7.79 9.14 25.45
CA GLY A 516 8.21 9.62 26.77
C GLY A 516 9.11 10.86 26.69
N GLU A 517 9.11 11.56 25.57
CA GLU A 517 10.01 12.68 25.30
C GLU A 517 9.44 14.01 25.79
N ALA A 518 10.00 14.52 26.89
CA ALA A 518 9.64 15.85 27.40
C ALA A 518 10.81 16.47 28.18
N ASP A 519 11.36 17.56 27.64
CA ASP A 519 12.33 18.40 28.32
C ASP A 519 11.63 19.54 29.09
N LYS A 520 12.42 20.42 29.74
CA LYS A 520 11.88 21.59 30.46
C LYS A 520 10.96 22.45 29.60
N ARG A 521 11.31 22.63 28.32
CA ARG A 521 10.57 23.47 27.38
C ARG A 521 9.20 22.86 27.12
N VAL A 522 9.16 21.59 26.70
CA VAL A 522 7.90 20.86 26.45
C VAL A 522 7.01 20.87 27.70
N LYS A 523 7.58 20.55 28.87
CA LYS A 523 6.80 20.53 30.13
C LYS A 523 6.25 21.88 30.54
N SER A 524 7.01 22.96 30.32
CA SER A 524 6.54 24.32 30.62
C SER A 524 5.34 24.71 29.77
N ILE A 525 5.36 24.35 28.47
CA ILE A 525 4.23 24.52 27.56
C ILE A 525 3.03 23.73 28.06
N LEU A 526 3.20 22.42 28.30
CA LEU A 526 2.10 21.55 28.77
C LEU A 526 1.50 22.05 30.09
N LYS A 527 2.33 22.52 31.02
CA LYS A 527 1.88 23.08 32.30
C LYS A 527 1.08 24.36 32.12
N LYS A 528 1.52 25.28 31.25
CA LYS A 528 0.75 26.49 30.88
C LYS A 528 -0.59 26.16 30.24
N MET A 529 -0.66 25.06 29.50
CA MET A 529 -1.90 24.53 28.94
C MET A 529 -2.78 23.77 29.96
N GLY A 530 -2.36 23.68 31.23
CA GLY A 530 -3.12 23.04 32.30
C GLY A 530 -3.01 21.51 32.34
N TYR A 531 -2.03 20.93 31.65
CA TYR A 531 -1.82 19.49 31.61
C TYR A 531 -0.87 18.96 32.69
N LYS A 532 -1.18 17.76 33.18
CA LYS A 532 -0.29 16.92 33.97
C LYS A 532 0.41 15.90 33.07
N THR A 533 1.73 15.78 33.21
CA THR A 533 2.55 14.82 32.45
C THR A 533 2.43 13.43 33.06
N LEU A 534 1.85 12.50 32.29
CA LEU A 534 1.68 11.11 32.66
C LEU A 534 2.77 10.24 32.03
N MET A 535 3.65 9.67 32.84
CA MET A 535 4.75 8.81 32.40
C MET A 535 4.43 7.33 32.69
N TRP A 536 5.47 6.48 32.70
CA TRP A 536 5.38 5.11 33.14
C TRP A 536 6.62 4.67 33.93
N ASN A 537 6.43 3.73 34.85
CA ASN A 537 7.53 3.07 35.57
C ASN A 537 7.70 1.59 35.16
N VAL A 538 6.68 0.99 34.54
CA VAL A 538 6.67 -0.40 34.08
C VAL A 538 6.48 -0.39 32.57
N ASP A 539 7.45 -0.91 31.84
CA ASP A 539 7.37 -1.02 30.39
C ASP A 539 7.49 -2.49 29.98
N PRO A 540 6.42 -3.12 29.46
CA PRO A 540 6.51 -4.47 28.93
C PRO A 540 7.24 -4.52 27.57
N THR A 541 7.66 -3.37 27.03
CA THR A 541 8.28 -3.20 25.70
C THR A 541 7.47 -3.87 24.61
N ASP A 542 6.16 -3.86 24.77
CA ASP A 542 5.30 -4.72 23.99
C ASP A 542 5.25 -4.27 22.52
N TYR A 543 5.41 -2.98 22.24
CA TYR A 543 5.68 -2.44 20.91
C TYR A 543 6.89 -3.09 20.21
N ASN A 544 7.85 -3.63 20.96
CA ASN A 544 9.02 -4.32 20.43
C ASN A 544 8.85 -5.85 20.47
N VAL A 545 8.24 -6.38 21.53
CA VAL A 545 8.14 -7.83 21.74
C VAL A 545 6.86 -8.46 21.18
N HIS A 546 5.85 -7.68 20.79
CA HIS A 546 4.55 -8.18 20.32
C HIS A 546 4.66 -9.10 19.10
N MET A 547 5.73 -8.95 18.30
CA MET A 547 6.01 -9.75 17.11
C MET A 547 6.91 -10.95 17.35
N LEU A 548 7.46 -11.08 18.57
CA LEU A 548 8.26 -12.23 18.94
C LEU A 548 7.36 -13.42 19.25
N LYS A 549 7.83 -14.64 18.92
CA LYS A 549 7.10 -15.89 19.21
C LYS A 549 6.81 -16.07 20.70
N ASP A 550 7.68 -15.54 21.57
CA ASP A 550 7.55 -15.55 23.02
C ASP A 550 7.07 -14.20 23.59
N GLY A 551 6.58 -13.28 22.75
CA GLY A 551 6.16 -11.93 23.15
C GLY A 551 5.12 -11.94 24.27
N ALA A 552 4.10 -12.79 24.15
CA ALA A 552 3.09 -12.98 25.19
C ALA A 552 3.69 -13.40 26.54
N GLN A 553 4.67 -14.30 26.53
CA GLN A 553 5.38 -14.77 27.72
C GLN A 553 6.30 -13.69 28.28
N ARG A 554 6.99 -12.91 27.43
CA ARG A 554 7.83 -11.78 27.86
C ARG A 554 7.01 -10.70 28.53
N ILE A 555 5.89 -10.29 27.93
CA ILE A 555 4.95 -9.32 28.50
C ILE A 555 4.49 -9.83 29.87
N GLN A 556 3.98 -11.07 29.95
CA GLN A 556 3.55 -11.66 31.22
C GLN A 556 4.68 -11.73 32.25
N GLY A 557 5.90 -12.08 31.82
CA GLY A 557 7.09 -12.18 32.68
C GLY A 557 7.44 -10.87 33.37
N VAL A 558 7.33 -9.72 32.67
CA VAL A 558 7.54 -8.40 33.28
C VAL A 558 6.57 -8.19 34.44
N PHE A 559 5.29 -8.52 34.27
CA PHE A 559 4.30 -8.42 35.34
C PHE A 559 4.54 -9.42 36.47
N ASP A 560 4.96 -10.64 36.17
CA ASP A 560 5.28 -11.65 37.18
C ASP A 560 6.48 -11.22 38.05
N GLU A 561 7.50 -10.61 37.46
CA GLU A 561 8.67 -10.08 38.16
C GLU A 561 8.30 -8.93 39.11
N ILE A 562 7.54 -7.95 38.63
CA ILE A 562 7.13 -6.79 39.44
C ILE A 562 6.13 -7.21 40.53
N ALA A 563 5.22 -8.12 40.20
CA ALA A 563 4.30 -8.75 41.16
C ALA A 563 5.05 -9.55 42.24
N SER A 564 6.28 -9.98 41.98
CA SER A 564 7.18 -10.66 42.93
C SER A 564 8.02 -9.70 43.77
N GLY A 565 7.87 -8.38 43.59
CA GLY A 565 8.55 -7.36 44.39
C GLY A 565 9.83 -6.80 43.79
N LYS A 566 10.15 -7.12 42.53
CA LYS A 566 11.27 -6.49 41.82
C LYS A 566 10.94 -5.00 41.59
N PRO A 567 11.84 -4.06 41.97
CA PRO A 567 11.62 -2.64 41.74
C PRO A 567 11.60 -2.34 40.24
N SER A 568 10.77 -1.37 39.85
CA SER A 568 10.63 -0.93 38.47
C SER A 568 11.82 -0.05 38.05
N THR A 569 12.31 -0.19 36.82
CA THR A 569 13.60 0.39 36.38
C THR A 569 13.57 1.88 36.02
N LEU A 570 12.40 2.52 35.93
CA LEU A 570 12.22 3.90 35.44
C LEU A 570 11.74 4.90 36.51
N ASN A 571 11.91 4.59 37.80
CA ASN A 571 11.28 5.35 38.86
C ASN A 571 12.27 5.97 39.86
N ALA A 572 12.28 7.31 39.97
CA ALA A 572 13.03 8.03 41.01
C ALA A 572 12.46 7.79 42.43
N HIS A 573 11.18 7.41 42.55
CA HIS A 573 10.44 7.24 43.80
C HIS A 573 10.00 5.80 44.10
N ASN A 574 10.34 4.83 43.22
CA ASN A 574 10.04 3.40 43.39
C ASN A 574 8.54 3.01 43.50
N ASP A 575 7.63 3.90 43.10
CA ASP A 575 6.21 3.61 42.87
C ASP A 575 6.00 2.49 41.83
N LYS A 576 4.82 1.87 41.84
CA LYS A 576 4.47 0.73 40.95
C LYS A 576 3.43 1.08 39.89
N GLY A 577 3.68 0.57 38.68
CA GLY A 577 2.75 0.36 37.56
C GLY A 577 2.36 1.56 36.69
N PHE A 578 2.66 1.45 35.39
CA PHE A 578 1.94 2.01 34.24
C PHE A 578 2.15 1.07 33.04
N ILE A 579 1.36 1.21 31.98
CA ILE A 579 1.37 0.30 30.83
C ILE A 579 1.21 1.11 29.51
N ASN A 580 1.78 0.61 28.42
CA ASN A 580 1.39 0.90 27.03
C ASN A 580 1.17 -0.46 26.32
N LEU A 581 0.13 -0.64 25.48
CA LEU A 581 -0.13 -1.95 24.85
C LEU A 581 -0.73 -1.97 23.41
N TYR A 582 -0.16 -2.86 22.59
CA TYR A 582 -0.52 -3.30 21.23
C TYR A 582 -1.50 -4.50 21.23
N GLN A 583 -1.92 -4.99 20.06
CA GLN A 583 -2.99 -6.01 19.94
C GLN A 583 -2.68 -7.36 20.63
N THR A 584 -1.45 -7.88 20.57
CA THR A 584 -1.10 -9.17 21.22
C THR A 584 -1.11 -9.05 22.76
N SER A 585 -0.91 -7.85 23.26
CA SER A 585 -0.96 -7.49 24.66
C SER A 585 -2.38 -7.45 25.22
N ILE A 586 -3.36 -7.01 24.43
CA ILE A 586 -4.79 -7.04 24.82
C ILE A 586 -5.20 -8.45 25.26
N ARG A 587 -4.74 -9.47 24.53
CA ARG A 587 -5.02 -10.88 24.87
C ARG A 587 -4.32 -11.36 26.15
N GLN A 588 -3.27 -10.68 26.62
CA GLN A 588 -2.63 -11.00 27.91
C GLN A 588 -3.31 -10.29 29.10
N ILE A 589 -4.08 -9.23 28.88
CA ILE A 589 -4.75 -8.48 29.96
C ILE A 589 -5.51 -9.36 30.95
N PRO A 590 -6.29 -10.38 30.55
CA PRO A 590 -6.95 -11.26 31.52
C PRO A 590 -5.97 -11.96 32.48
N LYS A 591 -4.80 -12.37 31.99
CA LYS A 591 -3.76 -13.00 32.81
C LYS A 591 -3.05 -11.98 33.69
N ILE A 592 -2.71 -10.81 33.16
CA ILE A 592 -2.08 -9.71 33.90
C ILE A 592 -2.97 -9.29 35.08
N ILE A 593 -4.27 -9.04 34.83
CA ILE A 593 -5.25 -8.70 35.88
C ILE A 593 -5.30 -9.81 36.95
N LYS A 594 -5.30 -11.08 36.53
CA LYS A 594 -5.29 -12.21 37.46
C LYS A 594 -4.02 -12.23 38.33
N THR A 595 -2.85 -12.04 37.73
CA THR A 595 -1.56 -11.99 38.45
C THR A 595 -1.56 -10.85 39.47
N LEU A 596 -1.94 -9.63 39.06
CA LEU A 596 -1.97 -8.46 39.94
C LEU A 596 -2.97 -8.65 41.10
N ARG A 597 -4.17 -9.17 40.82
CA ARG A 597 -5.15 -9.50 41.88
C ARG A 597 -4.62 -10.53 42.86
N SER A 598 -3.91 -11.56 42.40
CA SER A 598 -3.36 -12.60 43.28
C SER A 598 -2.37 -12.05 44.32
N LYS A 599 -1.79 -10.88 44.06
CA LYS A 599 -0.87 -10.16 44.97
C LYS A 599 -1.53 -9.03 45.76
N GLY A 600 -2.85 -8.88 45.64
CA GLY A 600 -3.66 -7.90 46.35
C GLY A 600 -3.66 -6.50 45.73
N PHE A 601 -3.28 -6.35 44.46
CA PHE A 601 -3.37 -5.05 43.78
C PHE A 601 -4.81 -4.74 43.37
N LYS A 602 -5.25 -3.50 43.66
CA LYS A 602 -6.47 -2.90 43.14
C LYS A 602 -6.11 -2.06 41.91
N MET A 603 -6.73 -2.37 40.77
CA MET A 603 -6.52 -1.60 39.54
C MET A 603 -7.49 -0.44 39.44
N THR A 604 -6.99 0.74 39.08
CA THR A 604 -7.75 1.98 38.97
C THR A 604 -7.21 2.87 37.83
N THR A 605 -7.79 4.06 37.62
CA THR A 605 -7.28 5.05 36.65
C THR A 605 -6.05 5.79 37.21
N ALA A 606 -5.22 6.35 36.33
CA ALA A 606 -4.05 7.14 36.73
C ALA A 606 -4.42 8.37 37.58
N ALA A 607 -5.58 8.98 37.34
CA ALA A 607 -6.05 10.08 38.18
C ALA A 607 -6.50 9.62 39.57
N GLU A 608 -7.32 8.57 39.64
CA GLU A 608 -7.81 8.03 40.92
C GLU A 608 -6.65 7.48 41.76
N CYS A 609 -5.61 6.90 41.14
CA CYS A 609 -4.48 6.34 41.88
C CYS A 609 -3.66 7.38 42.65
N ILE A 610 -3.67 8.65 42.20
CA ILE A 610 -3.05 9.79 42.89
C ILE A 610 -4.07 10.67 43.65
N GLY A 611 -5.34 10.26 43.69
CA GLY A 611 -6.40 10.98 44.40
C GLY A 611 -7.03 12.15 43.62
N ASP A 612 -6.77 12.30 42.32
CA ASP A 612 -7.41 13.33 41.49
C ASP A 612 -8.81 12.88 41.05
N LYS A 613 -9.83 13.60 41.50
CA LYS A 613 -11.25 13.33 41.18
C LYS A 613 -11.74 14.06 39.94
N LYS A 614 -10.96 14.99 39.38
CA LYS A 614 -11.32 15.81 38.21
C LYS A 614 -10.29 15.65 37.09
N PRO A 615 -10.19 14.47 36.44
CA PRO A 615 -9.25 14.23 35.35
C PRO A 615 -9.61 14.93 34.03
N HIS A 616 -10.79 15.54 33.95
CA HIS A 616 -11.30 16.23 32.77
C HIS A 616 -11.86 17.60 33.16
N THR A 617 -11.84 18.54 32.21
CA THR A 617 -12.38 19.90 32.37
C THR A 617 -13.67 20.04 31.55
N ALA A 618 -14.72 20.61 32.15
CA ALA A 618 -15.99 20.86 31.47
C ALA A 618 -15.89 22.07 30.50
N PRO A 619 -16.75 22.18 29.48
CA PRO A 619 -16.80 23.36 28.63
C PRO A 619 -17.24 24.58 29.45
N GLY A 620 -16.33 25.54 29.68
CA GLY A 620 -16.62 26.82 30.35
C GLY A 620 -15.74 27.16 31.56
N ASP A 621 -14.91 26.22 32.06
CA ASP A 621 -14.13 26.40 33.29
C ASP A 621 -12.79 27.17 33.13
N HIS A 622 -12.53 27.82 31.99
CA HIS A 622 -11.39 28.72 31.83
C HIS A 622 -11.68 30.09 32.45
N LYS A 623 -11.86 30.12 33.77
CA LYS A 623 -11.58 31.27 34.62
C LYS A 623 -11.00 30.74 35.91
N GLU A 624 -9.68 30.74 36.03
CA GLU A 624 -9.06 30.86 37.35
C GLU A 624 -9.53 32.20 37.93
N LYS A 625 -10.56 32.15 38.76
CA LYS A 625 -10.80 33.21 39.74
C LYS A 625 -9.93 32.88 40.94
N HIS A 626 -9.01 33.81 41.22
CA HIS A 626 -8.49 34.02 42.56
C HIS A 626 -9.63 33.95 43.59
N ASP A 627 -9.34 33.27 44.68
CA ASP A 627 -10.20 33.09 45.86
C ASP A 627 -10.86 34.41 46.29
N ASP A 628 -12.17 34.34 46.57
CA ASP A 628 -12.86 34.96 47.71
C ASP A 628 -14.39 34.66 47.62
N ASP A 629 -14.87 33.95 48.65
CA ASP A 629 -16.20 33.86 49.29
C ASP A 629 -17.53 33.60 48.52
N ASP A 630 -18.24 32.61 49.10
CA ASP A 630 -19.68 32.42 49.37
C ASP A 630 -20.76 32.14 48.27
N ASP A 631 -21.43 31.01 48.52
CA ASP A 631 -22.86 30.66 48.46
C ASP A 631 -23.70 30.53 47.15
N ASP A 632 -24.49 29.45 47.19
CA ASP A 632 -25.83 29.17 46.65
C ASP A 632 -26.11 28.74 45.18
N ASP A 633 -26.62 27.49 45.12
CA ASP A 633 -27.83 26.97 44.46
C ASP A 633 -28.16 27.13 42.96
N ASP A 634 -28.44 25.95 42.39
CA ASP A 634 -29.53 25.55 41.48
C ASP A 634 -29.64 25.97 40.00
N ASP A 635 -30.03 24.93 39.24
CA ASP A 635 -30.83 24.88 38.01
C ASP A 635 -30.10 25.00 36.65
N TYR A 636 -30.13 23.90 35.88
CA TYR A 636 -29.86 23.91 34.44
C TYR A 636 -31.03 23.27 33.69
N SER A 637 -31.63 24.12 32.87
CA SER A 637 -32.85 23.92 32.10
C SER A 637 -32.72 22.88 30.99
N GLU A 638 -33.87 22.27 30.72
CA GLU A 638 -34.19 21.50 29.52
C GLU A 638 -33.86 22.26 28.23
N ASP A 639 -33.13 21.62 27.31
CA ASP A 639 -33.29 21.80 25.86
C ASP A 639 -32.50 20.74 25.07
N ALA A 640 -33.04 19.51 25.00
CA ALA A 640 -32.51 18.46 24.12
C ALA A 640 -33.56 17.40 23.74
N LYS A 641 -34.70 17.78 23.14
CA LYS A 641 -35.62 16.83 22.48
C LYS A 641 -36.31 17.41 21.24
N LYS A 642 -35.71 17.20 20.07
CA LYS A 642 -36.33 17.25 18.72
C LYS A 642 -35.25 16.72 17.75
N PHE A 643 -35.34 15.55 17.11
CA PHE A 643 -36.26 15.16 16.05
C PHE A 643 -36.14 13.64 15.78
N ILE A 644 -37.23 12.87 15.89
CA ILE A 644 -37.47 11.56 15.24
C ILE A 644 -38.96 11.49 14.87
N LYS A 645 -39.25 10.93 13.67
CA LYS A 645 -40.54 10.58 13.00
C LYS A 645 -40.81 11.46 11.78
N GLU A 646 -41.16 10.96 10.59
CA GLU A 646 -42.10 9.92 10.12
C GLU A 646 -41.58 9.34 8.76
N ASP A 647 -41.93 8.14 8.26
CA ASP A 647 -43.22 7.80 7.64
C ASP A 647 -43.38 6.28 7.33
N THR A 648 -44.62 5.78 7.35
CA THR A 648 -45.03 4.45 6.86
C THR A 648 -46.46 4.54 6.32
N PHE A 649 -46.75 4.08 5.09
CA PHE A 649 -48.13 3.76 4.66
C PHE A 649 -48.19 2.74 3.49
N ILE A 650 -49.38 2.13 3.33
CA ILE A 650 -49.66 0.73 2.94
C ILE A 650 -50.11 0.48 1.47
N ALA A 651 -49.95 -0.80 1.07
CA ALA A 651 -50.36 -1.59 -0.10
C ALA A 651 -51.75 -1.43 -0.77
N SER A 652 -51.85 -1.82 -2.07
CA SER A 652 -52.64 -2.98 -2.59
C SER A 652 -52.85 -2.96 -4.13
N GLY A 653 -52.94 -4.13 -4.78
CA GLY A 653 -53.50 -4.28 -6.15
C GLY A 653 -52.96 -5.45 -6.98
N PHE A 654 -53.75 -6.52 -7.15
CA PHE A 654 -53.46 -7.72 -7.97
C PHE A 654 -54.36 -7.71 -9.22
N GLY A 655 -53.82 -8.03 -10.41
CA GLY A 655 -54.62 -8.14 -11.66
C GLY A 655 -53.96 -8.93 -12.80
N SER A 656 -54.52 -10.12 -13.06
CA SER A 656 -54.60 -10.95 -14.29
C SER A 656 -53.37 -11.26 -15.19
N LYS A 657 -53.03 -12.55 -15.24
CA LYS A 657 -51.92 -13.22 -15.97
C LYS A 657 -52.09 -13.46 -17.49
N LYS A 658 -53.02 -12.82 -18.20
CA LYS A 658 -53.26 -13.12 -19.65
C LYS A 658 -52.92 -12.01 -20.64
N GLU A 659 -52.52 -10.84 -20.17
CA GLU A 659 -52.00 -9.75 -21.04
C GLU A 659 -50.46 -9.71 -21.11
N GLN A 660 -49.78 -10.39 -20.20
CA GLN A 660 -48.33 -10.33 -20.06
C GLN A 660 -47.56 -11.28 -21.01
N GLN A 661 -48.24 -12.20 -21.71
CA GLN A 661 -47.59 -13.15 -22.61
C GLN A 661 -47.53 -12.72 -24.09
N LYS A 662 -48.30 -11.69 -24.51
CA LYS A 662 -48.22 -11.16 -25.88
C LYS A 662 -47.25 -9.97 -26.03
N GLN A 663 -46.91 -9.28 -24.94
CA GLN A 663 -45.89 -8.22 -24.96
C GLN A 663 -44.44 -8.74 -24.91
N ASN A 664 -44.21 -9.94 -24.35
CA ASN A 664 -42.86 -10.50 -24.17
C ASN A 664 -42.20 -11.03 -25.46
N ALA A 665 -42.97 -11.34 -26.52
CA ALA A 665 -42.42 -11.89 -27.76
C ALA A 665 -41.84 -10.83 -28.71
N ALA A 666 -42.36 -9.60 -28.68
CA ALA A 666 -41.84 -8.47 -29.48
C ALA A 666 -40.65 -7.78 -28.79
N GLN A 667 -40.49 -7.94 -27.47
CA GLN A 667 -39.37 -7.41 -26.69
C GLN A 667 -38.08 -8.25 -26.84
N GLN A 668 -38.20 -9.53 -27.19
CA GLN A 668 -37.07 -10.46 -27.24
C GLN A 668 -36.22 -10.31 -28.53
N GLN A 669 -36.78 -9.72 -29.60
CA GLN A 669 -36.04 -9.45 -30.85
C GLN A 669 -35.28 -8.12 -30.81
N ASN A 670 -35.79 -7.11 -30.08
CA ASN A 670 -35.08 -5.86 -29.82
C ASN A 670 -34.03 -5.95 -28.71
N GLN A 671 -34.11 -6.97 -27.84
CA GLN A 671 -33.07 -7.23 -26.82
C GLN A 671 -31.77 -7.76 -27.43
N ASN A 672 -31.80 -8.56 -28.51
CA ASN A 672 -30.57 -9.15 -29.08
C ASN A 672 -29.69 -8.13 -29.83
N SER A 673 -30.28 -7.11 -30.46
CA SER A 673 -29.53 -6.02 -31.12
C SER A 673 -29.03 -4.97 -30.11
N ALA A 674 -29.78 -4.74 -29.03
CA ALA A 674 -29.32 -3.94 -27.88
C ALA A 674 -28.21 -4.66 -27.10
N GLN A 675 -28.22 -5.99 -27.03
CA GLN A 675 -27.23 -6.79 -26.31
C GLN A 675 -25.86 -6.81 -27.01
N GLN A 676 -25.80 -6.73 -28.35
CA GLN A 676 -24.54 -6.57 -29.09
C GLN A 676 -23.91 -5.17 -28.93
N LYS A 677 -24.73 -4.10 -28.96
CA LYS A 677 -24.25 -2.73 -28.65
C LYS A 677 -23.92 -2.55 -27.17
N ALA A 678 -24.65 -3.20 -26.27
CA ALA A 678 -24.37 -3.22 -24.84
C ALA A 678 -23.11 -4.01 -24.50
N THR A 679 -22.69 -5.04 -25.27
CA THR A 679 -21.40 -5.72 -25.02
C THR A 679 -20.18 -4.90 -25.44
N SER A 680 -20.29 -4.04 -26.44
CA SER A 680 -19.21 -3.09 -26.80
C SER A 680 -19.13 -1.93 -25.80
N ALA A 681 -20.28 -1.40 -25.38
CA ALA A 681 -20.36 -0.40 -24.32
C ALA A 681 -19.96 -0.98 -22.94
N ALA A 682 -20.33 -2.21 -22.62
CA ALA A 682 -19.95 -2.87 -21.37
C ALA A 682 -18.46 -3.21 -21.31
N ASN A 683 -17.80 -3.53 -22.44
CA ASN A 683 -16.35 -3.71 -22.50
C ASN A 683 -15.61 -2.37 -22.36
N SER A 684 -16.16 -1.28 -22.90
CA SER A 684 -15.64 0.08 -22.69
C SER A 684 -15.87 0.55 -21.24
N ILE A 685 -17.00 0.18 -20.63
CA ILE A 685 -17.37 0.51 -19.24
C ILE A 685 -16.60 -0.36 -18.24
N THR A 686 -16.33 -1.64 -18.49
CA THR A 686 -15.49 -2.50 -17.63
C THR A 686 -14.02 -2.11 -17.71
N PHE A 687 -13.53 -1.70 -18.89
CA PHE A 687 -12.19 -1.15 -19.03
C PHE A 687 -12.07 0.23 -18.35
N SER A 688 -13.09 1.08 -18.48
CA SER A 688 -13.18 2.37 -17.78
C SER A 688 -13.39 2.23 -16.27
N ALA A 689 -14.07 1.19 -15.81
CA ALA A 689 -14.29 0.88 -14.41
C ALA A 689 -13.06 0.22 -13.79
N ALA A 690 -12.30 -0.61 -14.53
CA ALA A 690 -11.02 -1.15 -14.08
C ALA A 690 -9.95 -0.05 -14.01
N ILE A 691 -9.86 0.83 -15.01
CA ILE A 691 -9.01 2.03 -14.97
C ILE A 691 -9.50 2.98 -13.86
N GLY A 692 -10.82 3.15 -13.71
CA GLY A 692 -11.41 3.92 -12.62
C GLY A 692 -11.14 3.33 -11.25
N PHE A 693 -11.08 2.00 -11.09
CA PHE A 693 -10.71 1.32 -9.85
C PHE A 693 -9.21 1.39 -9.59
N THR A 694 -8.38 1.41 -10.64
CA THR A 694 -6.93 1.58 -10.52
C THR A 694 -6.59 3.03 -10.20
N LEU A 695 -7.26 3.99 -10.82
CA LEU A 695 -7.15 5.42 -10.53
C LEU A 695 -7.86 5.81 -9.23
N ALA A 696 -8.88 5.07 -8.77
CA ALA A 696 -9.46 5.23 -7.45
C ALA A 696 -8.61 4.53 -6.40
N ALA A 697 -7.98 3.38 -6.67
CA ALA A 697 -7.02 2.78 -5.74
C ALA A 697 -5.77 3.68 -5.63
N CYS A 698 -5.18 4.09 -6.75
CA CYS A 698 -4.08 5.06 -6.80
C CYS A 698 -4.51 6.45 -6.32
N GLY A 699 -5.72 6.91 -6.61
CA GLY A 699 -6.24 8.23 -6.21
C GLY A 699 -6.78 8.29 -4.78
N ILE A 700 -7.23 7.18 -4.21
CA ILE A 700 -7.43 7.02 -2.75
C ILE A 700 -6.06 6.97 -2.10
N LEU A 701 -5.07 6.31 -2.70
CA LEU A 701 -3.68 6.39 -2.24
C LEU A 701 -3.11 7.82 -2.39
N THR A 702 -3.52 8.60 -3.40
CA THR A 702 -3.02 9.98 -3.65
C THR A 702 -3.77 11.03 -2.80
N ASN A 703 -5.07 10.87 -2.55
CA ASN A 703 -5.83 11.71 -1.61
C ASN A 703 -5.52 11.39 -0.14
N TYR A 704 -4.84 10.26 0.14
CA TYR A 704 -4.18 9.98 1.42
C TYR A 704 -2.73 10.51 1.48
N LEU A 705 -2.25 11.15 0.39
CA LEU A 705 -0.87 11.66 0.23
C LEU A 705 -0.81 13.17 -0.08
N ILE A 706 -1.94 13.88 -0.04
CA ILE A 706 -1.99 15.35 -0.03
C ILE A 706 -2.31 15.80 1.39
#